data_AF-A0A7G8ELS1-F1
#
_entry.id   AF-A0A7G8ELS1-F1
#
_cell.length_a   1.000
_cell.length_b   1.000
_cell.length_c   1.000
_cell.angle_alpha   90.00
_cell.angle_beta   90.00
_cell.angle_gamma   90.00
#
_symmetry.space_group_name_H-M   'P 1'
#
loop_
_entity.id
_entity.type
_entity.pdbx_description
1 polymer ?
#
loop_
_entity_poly.entity_id
_entity_poly.type
_entity_poly.pdbx_seq_one_letter_code
_entity_poly.pdbx_strand_id
1 'polypeptide(L)'
;MPPSNAMATAKKPTGRSRRSSTAHSSAATATALAAARTVIYCHGISNMPPERELRSQWDQALFGAEQGERTRMAYWVDRERYPQAAGVSIRSIGEENALLQPQGASLLEASISHSDAPVESQAFVEALSEQLQQAAFTAAQQGAPLGGPAALSMEAKGLWSPVTALFTKVFMADVNDFLFNKAKRARMVQTVKERVVTGGGPFVVIGHSQGSMVTYQALIELAEERPGLEVDLFLTIGSPLGLPQVTDVLQKWHGKALPIPAAVKRWVNIAQDGDIVCLDQSLADEYSAAGKPAVVDERVEGLVWPPSKAHAAERYLSRRDTQVTVMGAVDRSRFQPVSPVTVARNLADSLDDDARKRRPVLIELIDRAPAGAQQAPGAKGGDASLQATKARVLAWIDSHVLQGPITADTVFLEDQLEHYVAVNLNRAEVETLACDLSQHYGSASPAVYRMFSNSKKRALIRHSIHTVQARTAQLGYNAHGQGITWAVLDTGIDRHHPHFHNPAFGPEGSIAADWDCTGRGAVQPASGNDPNGHGTHVAGVIAGGLILAGGAEGAEPIEMLGMAPRARLVTYKVLADNGSGYDAWILKAIDHIWHQNQSSRRLTIQGVNLSLGGAFDPASFGCGDSPLCASLLRLVRQGVLVVLAAGNEGSGDIVVNGASSTRSFDLSIGDPANLEEAIAVGSVHPTLPHRYGTSYFSSRGPTADGRLKPDLVGPGERILSCRSSSDPDRSASHDPGQSLDELYIPLSGTSMAAPHISGVLAAFLSVRPEFIGYPERVKQILLEHCTDLKRDRYHQGAGLPNLSKMLLHT
;
A
#
# COMPACT_ATOMS: atom_id res chain seq x y z
N MET A 1 37.30 54.62 51.78
CA MET A 1 37.30 54.11 53.16
C MET A 1 36.49 52.81 53.20
N PRO A 2 36.85 51.83 54.06
CA PRO A 2 35.99 50.70 54.48
C PRO A 2 34.99 51.16 55.58
N PRO A 3 34.20 50.30 56.28
CA PRO A 3 33.96 48.83 56.19
C PRO A 3 32.53 48.54 55.65
N SER A 4 31.83 47.40 55.83
CA SER A 4 31.99 46.12 56.56
C SER A 4 31.34 44.96 55.73
N ASN A 5 31.34 43.65 56.00
CA ASN A 5 31.40 42.75 57.19
C ASN A 5 30.17 42.78 58.12
N ALA A 6 29.68 41.69 58.75
CA ALA A 6 29.78 40.22 58.58
C ALA A 6 28.69 39.58 59.53
N MET A 7 28.58 38.29 59.92
CA MET A 7 29.34 37.03 59.72
C MET A 7 28.50 35.79 60.16
N ALA A 8 28.84 34.59 59.64
CA ALA A 8 28.60 33.26 60.27
C ALA A 8 27.12 32.79 60.39
N THR A 9 26.77 31.52 60.73
CA THR A 9 27.45 30.35 61.35
C THR A 9 27.04 29.02 60.68
N ALA A 10 27.72 27.87 60.74
CA ALA A 10 29.02 27.44 61.30
C ALA A 10 29.53 26.15 60.59
N LYS A 11 30.60 25.50 61.09
CA LYS A 11 31.29 24.33 60.48
C LYS A 11 31.46 23.15 61.48
N LYS A 12 31.47 21.93 60.93
CA LYS A 12 32.17 20.71 61.46
C LYS A 12 31.53 20.06 62.73
N PRO A 13 31.87 18.80 63.14
CA PRO A 13 33.14 18.08 62.89
C PRO A 13 33.09 16.59 62.45
N THR A 14 34.32 16.05 62.40
CA THR A 14 34.84 14.73 61.99
C THR A 14 34.29 13.47 62.68
N GLY A 15 34.33 12.32 61.99
CA GLY A 15 34.24 10.97 62.60
C GLY A 15 34.56 9.84 61.60
N ARG A 16 35.38 8.83 61.98
CA ARG A 16 36.02 7.87 61.06
C ARG A 16 35.39 6.45 61.13
N SER A 17 35.22 5.82 59.96
CA SER A 17 35.38 4.36 59.69
C SER A 17 34.33 3.33 60.16
N ARG A 18 33.81 2.54 59.20
CA ARG A 18 34.04 1.08 59.18
C ARG A 18 33.89 0.43 57.79
N ARG A 19 34.97 -0.20 57.33
CA ARG A 19 35.11 -1.30 56.35
C ARG A 19 34.24 -1.31 55.07
N SER A 20 34.89 -1.04 53.93
CA SER A 20 34.46 -1.47 52.59
C SER A 20 35.39 -2.58 52.05
N SER A 21 34.87 -3.80 51.93
CA SER A 21 35.46 -4.97 51.26
C SER A 21 34.32 -5.98 51.07
N THR A 22 34.12 -6.62 49.92
CA THR A 22 35.12 -7.15 48.98
C THR A 22 34.76 -6.97 47.50
N ALA A 23 35.80 -6.96 46.66
CA ALA A 23 35.84 -7.27 45.23
C ALA A 23 34.53 -7.44 44.44
N HIS A 24 34.37 -6.61 43.40
CA HIS A 24 33.93 -7.08 42.08
C HIS A 24 35.08 -6.85 41.10
N SER A 25 35.38 -7.86 40.28
CA SER A 25 36.60 -7.94 39.48
C SER A 25 36.41 -7.44 38.04
N SER A 26 37.48 -6.88 37.48
CA SER A 26 37.79 -6.86 36.05
C SER A 26 36.66 -6.48 35.09
N ALA A 27 36.65 -5.21 34.66
CA ALA A 27 35.92 -4.77 33.47
C ALA A 27 36.59 -5.32 32.18
N ALA A 28 36.46 -6.62 31.94
CA ALA A 28 37.31 -7.38 31.00
C ALA A 28 36.55 -8.39 30.12
N THR A 29 35.28 -8.13 29.79
CA THR A 29 34.56 -8.84 28.72
C THR A 29 33.68 -7.88 27.91
N ALA A 30 34.31 -6.88 27.30
CA ALA A 30 33.76 -6.17 26.14
C ALA A 30 33.84 -7.03 24.86
N THR A 31 33.56 -8.33 24.98
CA THR A 31 33.42 -9.27 23.86
C THR A 31 32.16 -8.93 23.09
N ALA A 32 32.27 -8.82 21.76
CA ALA A 32 31.16 -8.44 20.89
C ALA A 32 29.96 -9.38 21.07
N LEU A 33 28.87 -8.89 21.69
CA LEU A 33 27.61 -9.59 21.68
C LEU A 33 27.07 -9.62 20.24
N ALA A 34 26.72 -10.82 19.77
CA ALA A 34 25.92 -10.99 18.57
C ALA A 34 24.50 -10.48 18.87
N ALA A 35 24.27 -9.18 18.68
CA ALA A 35 23.00 -8.55 18.95
C ALA A 35 21.94 -8.99 17.94
N ALA A 36 20.73 -9.22 18.42
CA ALA A 36 19.64 -9.81 17.63
C ALA A 36 19.20 -8.91 16.47
N ARG A 37 19.02 -9.52 15.30
CA ARG A 37 18.76 -8.82 14.03
C ARG A 37 17.27 -8.63 13.73
N THR A 38 16.44 -9.51 14.28
CA THR A 38 14.98 -9.53 14.08
C THR A 38 14.27 -9.84 15.40
N VAL A 39 13.13 -9.18 15.64
CA VAL A 39 12.25 -9.41 16.78
C VAL A 39 10.99 -10.13 16.29
N ILE A 40 10.62 -11.22 16.95
CA ILE A 40 9.52 -12.09 16.54
C ILE A 40 8.49 -12.13 17.66
N TYR A 41 7.38 -11.44 17.45
CA TYR A 41 6.20 -11.53 18.29
C TYR A 41 5.49 -12.87 18.05
N CYS A 42 4.98 -13.51 19.09
CA CYS A 42 4.25 -14.77 19.01
C CYS A 42 2.94 -14.68 19.79
N HIS A 43 1.82 -14.91 19.11
CA HIS A 43 0.48 -14.84 19.68
C HIS A 43 -0.39 -15.98 19.12
N GLY A 44 -1.34 -16.49 19.89
CA GLY A 44 -2.03 -17.74 19.53
C GLY A 44 -3.36 -17.96 20.22
N ILE A 45 -4.13 -16.89 20.42
CA ILE A 45 -5.42 -16.90 21.12
C ILE A 45 -6.38 -15.91 20.46
N SER A 46 -7.66 -16.28 20.39
CA SER A 46 -8.78 -15.42 19.97
C SER A 46 -8.72 -14.94 18.52
N ASN A 47 -9.82 -14.35 18.08
CA ASN A 47 -9.94 -13.70 16.79
C ASN A 47 -9.45 -12.25 16.88
N MET A 48 -8.13 -12.04 16.87
CA MET A 48 -7.49 -10.73 16.77
C MET A 48 -7.41 -10.24 15.30
N PRO A 49 -7.14 -8.93 15.06
CA PRO A 49 -6.94 -8.36 13.73
C PRO A 49 -5.85 -9.05 12.89
N PRO A 50 -5.80 -8.78 11.57
CA PRO A 50 -4.78 -9.35 10.67
C PRO A 50 -3.34 -9.17 11.19
N GLU A 51 -2.49 -10.15 10.92
CA GLU A 51 -1.09 -10.24 11.41
C GLU A 51 -0.31 -8.92 11.28
N ARG A 52 -0.47 -8.23 10.14
CA ARG A 52 0.15 -6.94 9.84
C ARG A 52 -0.29 -5.82 10.79
N GLU A 53 -1.58 -5.74 11.09
CA GLU A 53 -2.14 -4.73 11.98
C GLU A 53 -1.72 -4.98 13.43
N LEU A 54 -1.70 -6.25 13.85
CA LEU A 54 -1.21 -6.64 15.17
C LEU A 54 0.29 -6.35 15.33
N ARG A 55 1.13 -6.67 14.32
CA ARG A 55 2.55 -6.27 14.29
C ARG A 55 2.70 -4.76 14.41
N SER A 56 1.96 -3.98 13.62
CA SER A 56 2.04 -2.51 13.63
C SER A 56 1.69 -1.93 15.00
N GLN A 57 0.66 -2.46 15.67
CA GLN A 57 0.29 -2.05 17.03
C GLN A 57 1.35 -2.39 18.08
N TRP A 58 2.01 -3.55 17.96
CA TRP A 58 3.05 -4.00 18.89
C TRP A 58 4.38 -3.26 18.66
N ASP A 59 4.74 -2.98 17.39
CA ASP A 59 5.85 -2.09 17.03
C ASP A 59 5.65 -0.69 17.61
N GLN A 60 4.43 -0.14 17.49
CA GLN A 60 4.08 1.17 18.02
C GLN A 60 4.14 1.22 19.56
N ALA A 61 3.92 0.08 20.23
CA ALA A 61 4.06 -0.03 21.69
C ALA A 61 5.53 -0.21 22.13
N LEU A 62 6.30 -1.04 21.44
CA LEU A 62 7.67 -1.43 21.84
C LEU A 62 8.75 -0.44 21.36
N PHE A 63 8.59 0.13 20.17
CA PHE A 63 9.58 1.00 19.53
C PHE A 63 9.08 2.43 19.27
N GLY A 64 7.76 2.67 19.38
CA GLY A 64 7.14 3.96 19.06
C GLY A 64 7.01 4.25 17.55
N ALA A 65 7.37 3.29 16.70
CA ALA A 65 7.22 3.35 15.24
C ALA A 65 7.28 1.94 14.62
N GLU A 66 6.55 1.73 13.52
CA GLU A 66 6.58 0.52 12.67
C GLU A 66 8.02 0.18 12.22
N GLN A 67 8.45 -1.08 12.35
CA GLN A 67 9.84 -1.52 12.11
C GLN A 67 10.06 -2.33 10.81
N GLY A 68 9.01 -2.53 10.00
CA GLY A 68 9.13 -3.16 8.68
C GLY A 68 9.63 -4.61 8.74
N GLU A 69 10.69 -4.93 8.01
CA GLU A 69 11.27 -6.28 7.93
C GLU A 69 11.95 -6.77 9.23
N ARG A 70 12.22 -5.85 10.17
CA ARG A 70 12.94 -6.13 11.43
C ARG A 70 12.04 -6.77 12.50
N THR A 71 10.73 -6.67 12.32
CA THR A 71 9.74 -7.27 13.21
C THR A 71 8.84 -8.23 12.45
N ARG A 72 8.49 -9.34 13.10
CA ARG A 72 7.58 -10.36 12.57
C ARG A 72 6.54 -10.70 13.62
N MET A 73 5.39 -11.17 13.16
CA MET A 73 4.35 -11.73 14.00
C MET A 73 4.13 -13.19 13.57
N ALA A 74 4.24 -14.12 14.51
CA ALA A 74 3.80 -15.50 14.36
C ALA A 74 2.44 -15.60 15.06
N TYR A 75 1.38 -15.60 14.27
CA TYR A 75 0.01 -15.54 14.75
C TYR A 75 -0.79 -16.71 14.16
N TRP A 76 -1.43 -17.47 15.04
CA TRP A 76 -2.31 -18.59 14.67
C TRP A 76 -3.75 -18.29 15.09
N VAL A 77 -4.70 -18.65 14.23
CA VAL A 77 -6.14 -18.57 14.48
C VAL A 77 -6.80 -19.81 13.95
N ASP A 78 -7.74 -20.36 14.72
CA ASP A 78 -8.66 -21.35 14.22
C ASP A 78 -9.65 -20.69 13.23
N ARG A 79 -9.51 -20.95 11.94
CA ARG A 79 -10.41 -20.40 10.90
C ARG A 79 -11.66 -21.25 10.66
N GLU A 80 -11.75 -22.42 11.30
CA GLU A 80 -12.95 -23.25 11.34
C GLU A 80 -13.89 -22.71 12.45
N ARG A 81 -13.33 -22.25 13.58
CA ARG A 81 -14.03 -21.51 14.66
C ARG A 81 -14.25 -20.01 14.35
N TYR A 82 -13.27 -19.33 13.73
CA TYR A 82 -13.27 -17.88 13.47
C TYR A 82 -13.10 -17.55 11.98
N PRO A 83 -14.15 -17.75 11.15
CA PRO A 83 -14.07 -17.65 9.69
C PRO A 83 -13.83 -16.23 9.14
N GLN A 84 -14.06 -15.17 9.93
CA GLN A 84 -13.72 -13.79 9.59
C GLN A 84 -12.77 -13.21 10.64
N ALA A 85 -11.78 -12.42 10.23
CA ALA A 85 -10.90 -11.71 11.16
C ALA A 85 -11.64 -10.55 11.84
N ALA A 86 -11.42 -10.32 13.14
CA ALA A 86 -12.02 -9.18 13.83
C ALA A 86 -11.41 -7.85 13.35
N GLY A 87 -12.26 -6.86 13.05
CA GLY A 87 -11.82 -5.54 12.59
C GLY A 87 -11.29 -4.60 13.68
N VAL A 88 -11.11 -5.07 14.93
CA VAL A 88 -10.66 -4.24 16.06
C VAL A 88 -9.82 -5.06 17.05
N SER A 89 -8.81 -4.43 17.65
CA SER A 89 -7.99 -5.00 18.74
C SER A 89 -8.75 -4.99 20.08
N ILE A 90 -8.33 -5.86 21.01
CA ILE A 90 -8.81 -5.93 22.41
C ILE A 90 -8.87 -4.55 23.10
N ARG A 91 -8.07 -3.57 22.67
CA ARG A 91 -8.19 -2.15 23.06
C ARG A 91 -9.64 -1.64 23.12
N SER A 92 -10.48 -1.95 22.12
CA SER A 92 -11.86 -1.44 22.06
C SER A 92 -12.84 -2.19 22.96
N ILE A 93 -12.49 -3.40 23.43
CA ILE A 93 -13.38 -4.26 24.23
C ILE A 93 -13.49 -3.73 25.69
N GLY A 94 -12.73 -2.67 26.03
CA GLY A 94 -12.75 -2.02 27.34
C GLY A 94 -12.91 -0.50 27.33
N GLU A 95 -13.33 0.13 26.22
CA GLU A 95 -13.77 1.53 26.24
C GLU A 95 -15.24 1.61 26.65
N GLU A 96 -15.57 2.44 27.65
CA GLU A 96 -16.88 2.42 28.36
C GLU A 96 -18.09 2.89 27.52
N ASN A 97 -17.91 3.17 26.24
CA ASN A 97 -18.99 3.48 25.28
C ASN A 97 -18.94 2.64 23.99
N ALA A 98 -18.10 1.60 23.93
CA ALA A 98 -18.12 0.66 22.82
C ALA A 98 -19.32 -0.29 22.93
N LEU A 99 -20.49 0.17 22.44
CA LEU A 99 -21.62 -0.71 22.13
C LEU A 99 -21.10 -1.89 21.30
N LEU A 100 -21.39 -3.12 21.75
CA LEU A 100 -21.09 -4.34 21.00
C LEU A 100 -21.72 -4.23 19.61
N GLN A 101 -20.90 -3.94 18.60
CA GLN A 101 -21.38 -3.90 17.22
C GLN A 101 -21.94 -5.27 16.84
N PRO A 102 -22.97 -5.36 15.97
CA PRO A 102 -23.63 -6.63 15.65
C PRO A 102 -22.67 -7.70 15.08
N GLN A 103 -21.55 -7.29 14.47
CA GLN A 103 -20.48 -8.21 14.05
C GLN A 103 -19.71 -8.82 15.23
N GLY A 104 -19.51 -8.07 16.31
CA GLY A 104 -18.96 -8.60 17.55
C GLY A 104 -19.92 -9.62 18.18
N ALA A 105 -21.23 -9.34 18.17
CA ALA A 105 -22.24 -10.26 18.72
C ALA A 105 -22.28 -11.63 18.00
N SER A 106 -22.19 -11.68 16.67
CA SER A 106 -22.17 -12.96 15.94
C SER A 106 -20.83 -13.71 16.05
N LEU A 107 -19.71 -12.99 16.16
CA LEU A 107 -18.41 -13.59 16.51
C LEU A 107 -18.40 -14.13 17.95
N LEU A 108 -19.15 -13.49 18.88
CA LEU A 108 -19.42 -14.02 20.21
C LEU A 108 -20.22 -15.33 20.14
N GLU A 109 -21.33 -15.38 19.41
CA GLU A 109 -22.17 -16.58 19.27
C GLU A 109 -21.38 -17.78 18.71
N ALA A 110 -20.54 -17.56 17.69
CA ALA A 110 -19.66 -18.60 17.14
C ALA A 110 -18.63 -19.14 18.15
N SER A 111 -18.23 -18.36 19.16
CA SER A 111 -17.22 -18.73 20.17
C SER A 111 -17.76 -19.51 21.37
N ILE A 112 -19.08 -19.66 21.51
CA ILE A 112 -19.71 -20.20 22.72
C ILE A 112 -19.78 -21.76 22.72
N SER A 113 -19.46 -22.43 21.62
CA SER A 113 -19.51 -23.89 21.50
C SER A 113 -18.36 -24.49 20.68
N HIS A 114 -17.81 -25.60 21.19
CA HIS A 114 -16.87 -26.56 20.56
C HIS A 114 -15.37 -26.19 20.54
N SER A 115 -14.67 -26.73 21.54
CA SER A 115 -13.27 -27.20 21.44
C SER A 115 -13.27 -28.61 20.85
N ASP A 116 -12.34 -28.94 19.94
CA ASP A 116 -12.28 -30.24 19.25
C ASP A 116 -11.32 -31.24 19.94
N ALA A 117 -10.77 -30.86 21.09
CA ALA A 117 -10.01 -31.75 21.95
C ALA A 117 -10.89 -32.92 22.51
N PRO A 118 -10.30 -34.08 22.84
CA PRO A 118 -11.03 -35.23 23.38
C PRO A 118 -11.84 -34.92 24.64
N VAL A 119 -12.92 -35.68 24.84
CA VAL A 119 -13.80 -35.59 26.04
C VAL A 119 -13.01 -35.73 27.35
N GLU A 120 -11.93 -36.51 27.33
CA GLU A 120 -10.98 -36.70 28.44
C GLU A 120 -10.35 -35.38 28.96
N SER A 121 -10.38 -34.30 28.16
CA SER A 121 -9.90 -32.97 28.56
C SER A 121 -10.89 -32.17 29.42
N GLN A 122 -12.15 -32.61 29.56
CA GLN A 122 -13.18 -31.87 30.32
C GLN A 122 -12.77 -31.62 31.78
N ALA A 123 -12.16 -32.59 32.46
CA ALA A 123 -11.70 -32.41 33.84
C ALA A 123 -10.56 -31.38 33.98
N PHE A 124 -9.73 -31.19 32.94
CA PHE A 124 -8.74 -30.10 32.90
C PHE A 124 -9.43 -28.74 32.73
N VAL A 125 -10.42 -28.66 31.83
CA VAL A 125 -11.21 -27.44 31.61
C VAL A 125 -11.97 -27.04 32.87
N GLU A 126 -12.58 -27.99 33.58
CA GLU A 126 -13.28 -27.74 34.85
C GLU A 126 -12.33 -27.26 35.95
N ALA A 127 -11.23 -27.98 36.22
CA ALA A 127 -10.27 -27.59 37.26
C ALA A 127 -9.60 -26.23 36.99
N LEU A 128 -9.26 -25.93 35.73
CA LEU A 128 -8.72 -24.63 35.34
C LEU A 128 -9.78 -23.52 35.48
N SER A 129 -11.05 -23.80 35.18
CA SER A 129 -12.17 -22.86 35.37
C SER A 129 -12.32 -22.48 36.85
N GLU A 130 -12.28 -23.47 37.74
CA GLU A 130 -12.39 -23.24 39.19
C GLU A 130 -11.21 -22.41 39.71
N GLN A 131 -9.97 -22.71 39.29
CA GLN A 131 -8.80 -21.91 39.69
C GLN A 131 -8.89 -20.47 39.20
N LEU A 132 -9.29 -20.24 37.94
CA LEU A 132 -9.47 -18.89 37.39
C LEU A 132 -10.59 -18.12 38.10
N GLN A 133 -11.69 -18.80 38.48
CA GLN A 133 -12.77 -18.23 39.29
C GLN A 133 -12.31 -17.86 40.71
N GLN A 134 -11.62 -18.76 41.40
CA GLN A 134 -11.10 -18.54 42.75
C GLN A 134 -10.03 -17.45 42.79
N ALA A 135 -9.15 -17.38 41.80
CA ALA A 135 -8.11 -16.37 41.72
C ALA A 135 -8.69 -14.97 41.40
N ALA A 136 -9.66 -14.88 40.49
CA ALA A 136 -10.41 -13.65 40.29
C ALA A 136 -11.10 -13.21 41.60
N PHE A 137 -11.80 -14.11 42.29
CA PHE A 137 -12.42 -13.82 43.59
C PHE A 137 -11.41 -13.40 44.67
N THR A 138 -10.17 -13.90 44.61
CA THR A 138 -9.08 -13.50 45.51
C THR A 138 -8.55 -12.11 45.19
N ALA A 139 -8.37 -11.78 43.90
CA ALA A 139 -8.02 -10.43 43.45
C ALA A 139 -9.10 -9.39 43.83
N ALA A 140 -10.38 -9.79 43.86
CA ALA A 140 -11.47 -8.95 44.39
C ALA A 140 -11.23 -8.52 45.85
N GLN A 141 -10.85 -9.46 46.70
CA GLN A 141 -10.64 -9.21 48.13
C GLN A 141 -9.39 -8.36 48.40
N GLN A 142 -8.37 -8.48 47.55
CA GLN A 142 -7.13 -7.71 47.65
C GLN A 142 -7.21 -6.31 47.02
N GLY A 143 -8.18 -6.07 46.12
CA GLY A 143 -8.17 -4.94 45.20
C GLY A 143 -8.97 -3.69 45.57
N ALA A 144 -9.83 -3.73 46.60
CA ALA A 144 -10.83 -2.69 46.86
C ALA A 144 -10.22 -1.29 47.18
N PRO A 145 -10.38 -0.28 46.30
CA PRO A 145 -9.86 1.08 46.55
C PRO A 145 -10.73 1.89 47.53
N LEU A 146 -11.92 1.37 47.86
CA LEU A 146 -12.92 2.00 48.70
C LEU A 146 -13.24 1.06 49.88
N GLY A 147 -12.74 1.41 51.06
CA GLY A 147 -12.81 0.54 52.24
C GLY A 147 -14.24 0.30 52.74
N GLY A 148 -14.77 -0.90 52.50
CA GLY A 148 -16.00 -1.38 53.15
C GLY A 148 -16.51 -2.72 52.60
N PRO A 149 -17.15 -3.57 53.43
CA PRO A 149 -17.68 -4.87 53.00
C PRO A 149 -18.80 -4.78 51.96
N ALA A 150 -19.45 -3.62 51.82
CA ALA A 150 -20.45 -3.38 50.78
C ALA A 150 -19.83 -3.13 49.39
N ALA A 151 -18.68 -2.45 49.31
CA ALA A 151 -17.97 -2.20 48.05
C ALA A 151 -17.50 -3.54 47.44
N LEU A 152 -16.84 -4.37 48.26
CA LEU A 152 -16.44 -5.74 47.93
C LEU A 152 -17.59 -6.57 47.32
N SER A 153 -18.83 -6.41 47.78
CA SER A 153 -19.99 -7.16 47.26
C SER A 153 -20.47 -6.70 45.88
N MET A 154 -20.31 -5.41 45.54
CA MET A 154 -20.66 -4.88 44.22
C MET A 154 -19.51 -5.06 43.22
N GLU A 155 -18.28 -4.80 43.64
CA GLU A 155 -17.08 -4.99 42.80
C GLU A 155 -16.86 -6.47 42.47
N ALA A 156 -17.11 -7.41 43.40
CA ALA A 156 -17.07 -8.84 43.10
C ALA A 156 -18.07 -9.28 42.01
N LYS A 157 -19.21 -8.59 41.86
CA LYS A 157 -20.15 -8.81 40.75
C LYS A 157 -19.73 -8.12 39.46
N GLY A 158 -18.95 -7.05 39.54
CA GLY A 158 -18.29 -6.43 38.40
C GLY A 158 -17.05 -7.19 37.91
N LEU A 159 -16.40 -7.98 38.77
CA LEU A 159 -15.19 -8.75 38.46
C LEU A 159 -15.45 -9.84 37.41
N TRP A 160 -16.50 -10.64 37.64
CA TRP A 160 -17.06 -11.56 36.64
C TRP A 160 -17.98 -10.80 35.68
N SER A 161 -17.47 -9.70 35.11
CA SER A 161 -18.11 -9.00 34.01
C SER A 161 -18.34 -9.99 32.85
N PRO A 162 -19.39 -9.80 32.02
CA PRO A 162 -19.61 -10.62 30.83
C PRO A 162 -18.38 -10.68 29.91
N VAL A 163 -17.59 -9.60 29.86
CA VAL A 163 -16.33 -9.50 29.10
C VAL A 163 -15.24 -10.39 29.70
N THR A 164 -15.04 -10.37 31.02
CA THR A 164 -14.06 -11.22 31.72
C THR A 164 -14.43 -12.70 31.55
N ALA A 165 -15.71 -13.03 31.74
CA ALA A 165 -16.23 -14.39 31.64
C ALA A 165 -16.12 -14.95 30.21
N LEU A 166 -16.36 -14.11 29.20
CA LEU A 166 -16.17 -14.45 27.79
C LEU A 166 -14.70 -14.67 27.44
N PHE A 167 -13.82 -13.73 27.82
CA PHE A 167 -12.38 -13.84 27.56
C PHE A 167 -11.81 -15.13 28.14
N THR A 168 -12.19 -15.48 29.37
CA THR A 168 -11.79 -16.72 30.04
C THR A 168 -12.21 -17.95 29.23
N LYS A 169 -13.47 -18.01 28.74
CA LYS A 169 -13.95 -19.12 27.92
C LYS A 169 -13.17 -19.28 26.61
N VAL A 170 -12.88 -18.18 25.92
CA VAL A 170 -12.09 -18.18 24.67
C VAL A 170 -10.65 -18.67 24.93
N PHE A 171 -10.00 -18.14 25.97
CA PHE A 171 -8.68 -18.59 26.42
C PHE A 171 -8.65 -20.09 26.70
N MET A 172 -9.63 -20.61 27.44
CA MET A 172 -9.71 -22.02 27.76
C MET A 172 -9.90 -22.91 26.53
N ALA A 173 -10.74 -22.52 25.57
CA ALA A 173 -10.97 -23.30 24.35
C ALA A 173 -9.71 -23.43 23.48
N ASP A 174 -9.01 -22.32 23.26
CA ASP A 174 -7.81 -22.29 22.41
C ASP A 174 -6.62 -22.99 23.10
N VAL A 175 -6.45 -22.84 24.43
CA VAL A 175 -5.41 -23.55 25.22
C VAL A 175 -5.69 -25.06 25.27
N ASN A 176 -6.95 -25.47 25.43
CA ASN A 176 -7.34 -26.88 25.44
C ASN A 176 -7.04 -27.55 24.08
N ASP A 177 -7.31 -26.86 22.97
CA ASP A 177 -6.91 -27.32 21.64
C ASP A 177 -5.38 -27.46 21.49
N PHE A 178 -4.56 -26.52 22.00
CA PHE A 178 -3.10 -26.68 21.96
C PHE A 178 -2.61 -27.87 22.80
N LEU A 179 -3.16 -28.08 24.00
CA LEU A 179 -2.68 -29.16 24.87
C LEU A 179 -3.15 -30.55 24.39
N PHE A 180 -4.42 -30.70 24.02
CA PHE A 180 -5.01 -32.01 23.79
C PHE A 180 -5.28 -32.34 22.30
N ASN A 181 -5.41 -31.35 21.40
CA ASN A 181 -5.53 -31.60 19.95
C ASN A 181 -4.14 -31.56 19.26
N LYS A 182 -3.53 -32.75 19.10
CA LYS A 182 -2.20 -32.91 18.48
C LYS A 182 -2.09 -32.30 17.07
N ALA A 183 -3.17 -32.31 16.29
CA ALA A 183 -3.18 -31.76 14.93
C ALA A 183 -3.19 -30.23 14.92
N LYS A 184 -4.02 -29.60 15.78
CA LYS A 184 -4.01 -28.13 15.96
C LYS A 184 -2.68 -27.66 16.56
N ARG A 185 -2.14 -28.35 17.57
CA ARG A 185 -0.80 -28.08 18.13
C ARG A 185 0.29 -28.07 17.06
N ALA A 186 0.35 -29.11 16.22
CA ALA A 186 1.37 -29.20 15.17
C ALA A 186 1.28 -28.00 14.19
N ARG A 187 0.06 -27.56 13.83
CA ARG A 187 -0.13 -26.35 13.01
C ARG A 187 0.37 -25.09 13.73
N MET A 188 -0.04 -24.85 14.98
CA MET A 188 0.35 -23.69 15.79
C MET A 188 1.88 -23.59 15.94
N VAL A 189 2.51 -24.71 16.35
CA VAL A 189 3.96 -24.81 16.56
C VAL A 189 4.70 -24.54 15.25
N GLN A 190 4.28 -25.17 14.14
CA GLN A 190 4.88 -24.96 12.83
C GLN A 190 4.82 -23.49 12.37
N THR A 191 3.73 -22.75 12.68
CA THR A 191 3.64 -21.30 12.39
C THR A 191 4.75 -20.50 13.08
N VAL A 192 5.07 -20.79 14.34
CA VAL A 192 6.20 -20.14 15.04
C VAL A 192 7.53 -20.60 14.45
N LYS A 193 7.70 -21.90 14.19
CA LYS A 193 8.95 -22.47 13.65
C LYS A 193 9.34 -21.80 12.33
N GLU A 194 8.38 -21.61 11.41
CA GLU A 194 8.61 -20.94 10.12
C GLU A 194 9.06 -19.48 10.27
N ARG A 195 8.57 -18.73 11.27
CA ARG A 195 8.99 -17.33 11.49
C ARG A 195 10.33 -17.23 12.21
N VAL A 196 10.68 -18.17 13.09
CA VAL A 196 11.96 -18.21 13.83
C VAL A 196 13.13 -18.70 12.97
N VAL A 197 12.91 -19.56 11.99
CA VAL A 197 13.99 -20.10 11.13
C VAL A 197 14.44 -19.13 10.02
N THR A 198 13.61 -18.15 9.66
CA THR A 198 13.80 -17.31 8.47
C THR A 198 14.81 -16.16 8.72
N GLY A 199 15.76 -15.95 7.79
CA GLY A 199 16.63 -14.76 7.71
C GLY A 199 17.95 -14.79 8.52
N GLY A 200 18.21 -15.85 9.28
CA GLY A 200 19.44 -16.05 10.04
C GLY A 200 19.51 -15.27 11.36
N GLY A 201 19.84 -15.97 12.45
CA GLY A 201 19.89 -15.41 13.79
C GLY A 201 21.10 -14.48 14.06
N PRO A 202 21.24 -13.97 15.30
CA PRO A 202 20.37 -14.23 16.45
C PRO A 202 19.05 -13.46 16.44
N PHE A 203 18.06 -14.01 17.17
CA PHE A 203 16.69 -13.47 17.28
C PHE A 203 16.34 -13.00 18.69
N VAL A 204 15.38 -12.08 18.80
CA VAL A 204 14.52 -11.95 19.99
C VAL A 204 13.18 -12.59 19.67
N VAL A 205 12.63 -13.38 20.59
CA VAL A 205 11.28 -13.94 20.45
C VAL A 205 10.43 -13.53 21.66
N ILE A 206 9.24 -13.01 21.42
CA ILE A 206 8.35 -12.44 22.44
C ILE A 206 7.00 -13.17 22.41
N GLY A 207 6.78 -14.09 23.34
CA GLY A 207 5.52 -14.82 23.51
C GLY A 207 4.53 -14.07 24.39
N HIS A 208 3.30 -13.90 23.92
CA HIS A 208 2.19 -13.35 24.72
C HIS A 208 1.06 -14.36 24.89
N SER A 209 0.57 -14.50 26.13
CA SER A 209 -0.53 -15.42 26.46
C SER A 209 -0.18 -16.86 26.03
N GLN A 210 -1.14 -17.60 25.45
CA GLN A 210 -0.90 -18.89 24.80
C GLN A 210 0.26 -18.89 23.77
N GLY A 211 0.58 -17.74 23.16
CA GLY A 211 1.75 -17.58 22.30
C GLY A 211 3.07 -17.94 22.98
N SER A 212 3.18 -17.76 24.30
CA SER A 212 4.32 -18.24 25.10
C SER A 212 4.46 -19.76 25.07
N MET A 213 3.35 -20.50 25.20
CA MET A 213 3.32 -21.97 25.20
C MET A 213 3.71 -22.54 23.83
N VAL A 214 3.13 -21.97 22.76
CA VAL A 214 3.45 -22.36 21.38
C VAL A 214 4.92 -22.09 21.07
N THR A 215 5.45 -20.95 21.54
CA THR A 215 6.87 -20.58 21.35
C THR A 215 7.81 -21.49 22.12
N TYR A 216 7.52 -21.79 23.39
CA TYR A 216 8.32 -22.69 24.21
C TYR A 216 8.47 -24.06 23.54
N GLN A 217 7.36 -24.66 23.09
CA GLN A 217 7.38 -25.93 22.34
C GLN A 217 8.15 -25.82 21.01
N ALA A 218 7.92 -24.74 20.24
CA ALA A 218 8.62 -24.52 18.97
C ALA A 218 10.14 -24.34 19.12
N LEU A 219 10.59 -23.69 20.19
CA LEU A 219 12.02 -23.48 20.46
C LEU A 219 12.73 -24.74 20.98
N ILE A 220 12.01 -25.67 21.62
CA ILE A 220 12.54 -27.00 21.94
C ILE A 220 12.78 -27.78 20.64
N GLU A 221 11.74 -27.97 19.83
CA GLU A 221 11.83 -28.72 18.57
C GLU A 221 12.88 -28.14 17.61
N LEU A 222 12.95 -26.81 17.47
CA LEU A 222 13.95 -26.18 16.61
C LEU A 222 15.39 -26.32 17.11
N ALA A 223 15.62 -26.44 18.41
CA ALA A 223 16.96 -26.63 18.93
C ALA A 223 17.50 -28.05 18.64
N GLU A 224 16.60 -29.03 18.51
CA GLU A 224 16.92 -30.39 18.03
C GLU A 224 17.08 -30.43 16.50
N GLU A 225 16.17 -29.80 15.76
CA GLU A 225 16.18 -29.76 14.29
C GLU A 225 17.32 -28.90 13.69
N ARG A 226 17.75 -27.86 14.40
CA ARG A 226 18.76 -26.89 13.93
C ARG A 226 19.73 -26.47 15.06
N PRO A 227 20.81 -27.23 15.30
CA PRO A 227 21.83 -26.92 16.32
C PRO A 227 22.56 -25.56 16.18
N GLY A 228 22.40 -24.86 15.05
CA GLY A 228 22.93 -23.52 14.80
C GLY A 228 21.94 -22.37 15.01
N LEU A 229 20.77 -22.61 15.59
CA LEU A 229 19.80 -21.55 15.91
C LEU A 229 20.21 -20.79 17.18
N GLU A 230 20.33 -19.46 17.08
CA GLU A 230 20.52 -18.58 18.24
C GLU A 230 19.29 -17.70 18.50
N VAL A 231 18.82 -17.70 19.74
CA VAL A 231 17.84 -16.75 20.29
C VAL A 231 18.52 -16.04 21.47
N ASP A 232 18.81 -14.74 21.33
CA ASP A 232 19.51 -13.98 22.38
C ASP A 232 18.61 -13.66 23.58
N LEU A 233 17.32 -13.47 23.32
CA LEU A 233 16.29 -13.23 24.33
C LEU A 233 14.99 -13.95 23.94
N PHE A 234 14.52 -14.85 24.79
CA PHE A 234 13.13 -15.27 24.86
C PHE A 234 12.44 -14.45 25.96
N LEU A 235 11.38 -13.74 25.59
CA LEU A 235 10.60 -12.89 26.50
C LEU A 235 9.18 -13.45 26.56
N THR A 236 8.68 -13.78 27.75
CA THR A 236 7.30 -14.18 27.96
C THR A 236 6.53 -13.08 28.70
N ILE A 237 5.38 -12.68 28.18
CA ILE A 237 4.54 -11.61 28.74
C ILE A 237 3.10 -12.12 28.96
N GLY A 238 2.56 -11.97 30.18
CA GLY A 238 1.25 -12.50 30.56
C GLY A 238 1.16 -14.02 30.34
N SER A 239 2.11 -14.78 30.89
CA SER A 239 2.37 -16.16 30.48
C SER A 239 1.57 -17.19 31.30
N PRO A 240 0.80 -18.09 30.66
CA PRO A 240 0.14 -19.23 31.33
C PRO A 240 1.08 -20.40 31.63
N LEU A 241 2.38 -20.28 31.37
CA LEU A 241 3.35 -21.38 31.50
C LEU A 241 3.56 -21.87 32.94
N GLY A 242 3.24 -21.06 33.95
CA GLY A 242 3.29 -21.43 35.38
C GLY A 242 1.94 -21.78 35.99
N LEU A 243 0.87 -21.93 35.18
CA LEU A 243 -0.40 -22.43 35.70
C LEU A 243 -0.26 -23.94 35.98
N PRO A 244 -0.48 -24.44 37.21
CA PRO A 244 -0.19 -25.83 37.57
C PRO A 244 -0.83 -26.87 36.64
N GLN A 245 -2.04 -26.64 36.14
CA GLN A 245 -2.72 -27.54 35.19
C GLN A 245 -2.01 -27.59 33.82
N VAL A 246 -1.39 -26.48 33.39
CA VAL A 246 -0.58 -26.40 32.17
C VAL A 246 0.75 -27.12 32.38
N THR A 247 1.42 -26.84 33.50
CA THR A 247 2.68 -27.49 33.90
C THR A 247 2.51 -29.01 34.01
N ASP A 248 1.43 -29.48 34.63
CA ASP A 248 1.06 -30.91 34.73
C ASP A 248 0.91 -31.60 33.37
N VAL A 249 0.57 -30.88 32.30
CA VAL A 249 0.49 -31.43 30.94
C VAL A 249 1.84 -31.37 30.25
N LEU A 250 2.60 -30.27 30.39
CA LEU A 250 3.95 -30.14 29.84
C LEU A 250 4.93 -31.14 30.46
N GLN A 251 4.82 -31.43 31.77
CA GLN A 251 5.65 -32.45 32.44
C GLN A 251 5.39 -33.87 31.91
N LYS A 252 4.20 -34.15 31.35
CA LYS A 252 3.90 -35.42 30.68
C LYS A 252 4.52 -35.53 29.29
N TRP A 253 4.97 -34.41 28.69
CA TRP A 253 5.67 -34.40 27.40
C TRP A 253 7.18 -34.38 27.58
N HIS A 254 7.69 -33.55 28.50
CA HIS A 254 9.12 -33.24 28.64
C HIS A 254 9.77 -33.83 29.91
N GLY A 255 8.99 -34.44 30.80
CA GLY A 255 9.44 -34.94 32.10
C GLY A 255 9.26 -33.93 33.24
N LYS A 256 9.52 -34.37 34.48
CA LYS A 256 9.21 -33.60 35.71
C LYS A 256 9.98 -32.30 35.90
N ALA A 257 11.10 -32.10 35.22
CA ALA A 257 11.86 -30.85 35.23
C ALA A 257 11.80 -30.26 33.82
N LEU A 258 11.17 -29.10 33.67
CA LEU A 258 10.87 -28.56 32.35
C LEU A 258 12.12 -27.89 31.73
N PRO A 259 12.57 -28.34 30.54
CA PRO A 259 13.84 -27.91 29.98
C PRO A 259 13.78 -26.50 29.40
N ILE A 260 14.75 -25.66 29.77
CA ILE A 260 15.02 -24.41 29.04
C ILE A 260 15.47 -24.78 27.61
N PRO A 261 14.90 -24.20 26.52
CA PRO A 261 15.28 -24.52 25.15
C PRO A 261 16.78 -24.28 24.88
N ALA A 262 17.44 -25.12 24.06
CA ALA A 262 18.90 -25.02 23.89
C ALA A 262 19.38 -23.86 22.99
N ALA A 263 18.50 -23.31 22.15
CA ALA A 263 18.80 -22.12 21.34
C ALA A 263 18.78 -20.80 22.14
N VAL A 264 18.24 -20.78 23.36
CA VAL A 264 17.95 -19.56 24.13
C VAL A 264 19.11 -19.18 25.05
N LYS A 265 19.67 -17.98 24.86
CA LYS A 265 20.75 -17.42 25.69
C LYS A 265 20.24 -16.73 26.96
N ARG A 266 19.05 -16.12 26.93
CA ARG A 266 18.40 -15.46 28.07
C ARG A 266 16.89 -15.68 28.00
N TRP A 267 16.25 -15.99 29.12
CA TRP A 267 14.80 -16.02 29.27
C TRP A 267 14.37 -15.02 30.35
N VAL A 268 13.55 -14.05 29.98
CA VAL A 268 12.89 -13.11 30.90
C VAL A 268 11.38 -13.35 30.83
N ASN A 269 10.71 -13.35 31.97
CA ASN A 269 9.26 -13.47 32.09
C ASN A 269 8.70 -12.22 32.79
N ILE A 270 7.59 -11.65 32.30
CA ILE A 270 6.97 -10.46 32.89
C ILE A 270 5.50 -10.74 33.18
N ALA A 271 5.12 -10.58 34.46
CA ALA A 271 3.78 -10.82 34.97
C ALA A 271 3.19 -9.55 35.62
N GLN A 272 1.93 -9.22 35.36
CA GLN A 272 1.23 -8.06 35.92
C GLN A 272 0.28 -8.49 37.05
N ASP A 273 0.29 -7.76 38.16
CA ASP A 273 -0.68 -7.96 39.24
C ASP A 273 -2.13 -7.81 38.74
N GLY A 274 -2.93 -8.87 38.95
CA GLY A 274 -4.31 -8.96 38.48
C GLY A 274 -4.48 -9.53 37.07
N ASP A 275 -3.40 -9.94 36.38
CA ASP A 275 -3.52 -10.73 35.15
C ASP A 275 -3.99 -12.15 35.46
N ILE A 276 -5.26 -12.44 35.15
CA ILE A 276 -5.90 -13.73 35.45
C ILE A 276 -5.28 -14.92 34.70
N VAL A 277 -4.45 -14.68 33.67
CA VAL A 277 -3.75 -15.75 32.93
C VAL A 277 -2.38 -16.07 33.52
N CYS A 278 -1.80 -15.14 34.30
CA CYS A 278 -0.47 -15.25 34.91
C CYS A 278 -0.61 -15.26 36.44
N LEU A 279 -1.37 -16.25 36.94
CA LEU A 279 -1.71 -16.39 38.36
C LEU A 279 -0.51 -16.80 39.22
N ASP A 280 0.28 -17.75 38.73
CA ASP A 280 1.66 -17.85 39.16
C ASP A 280 2.49 -16.88 38.31
N GLN A 281 3.38 -16.17 38.99
CA GLN A 281 4.23 -15.12 38.44
C GLN A 281 5.70 -15.56 38.37
N SER A 282 6.04 -16.76 38.87
CA SER A 282 7.36 -17.37 38.84
C SER A 282 7.43 -18.50 37.81
N LEU A 283 8.31 -18.39 36.82
CA LEU A 283 8.70 -19.53 35.97
C LEU A 283 10.04 -20.14 36.41
N ALA A 284 10.86 -19.41 37.16
CA ALA A 284 12.16 -19.89 37.62
C ALA A 284 12.10 -21.14 38.50
N ASP A 285 11.01 -21.34 39.26
CA ASP A 285 10.83 -22.49 40.15
C ASP A 285 10.52 -23.81 39.40
N GLU A 286 9.79 -23.74 38.28
CA GLU A 286 9.39 -24.92 37.50
C GLU A 286 10.33 -25.25 36.32
N TYR A 287 10.92 -24.21 35.70
CA TYR A 287 11.70 -24.32 34.46
C TYR A 287 13.20 -24.25 34.74
N SER A 288 13.80 -25.39 35.08
CA SER A 288 15.22 -25.49 35.48
C SER A 288 16.01 -26.53 34.67
N ALA A 289 17.23 -26.18 34.28
CA ALA A 289 18.15 -27.04 33.55
C ALA A 289 19.60 -26.81 34.00
N ALA A 290 20.31 -27.89 34.35
CA ALA A 290 21.68 -27.79 34.83
C ALA A 290 22.63 -27.19 33.78
N GLY A 291 23.38 -26.15 34.16
CA GLY A 291 24.35 -25.49 33.29
C GLY A 291 23.79 -24.41 32.35
N LYS A 292 22.50 -24.05 32.46
CA LYS A 292 21.88 -22.91 31.74
C LYS A 292 21.59 -21.75 32.70
N PRO A 293 21.49 -20.50 32.21
CA PRO A 293 21.00 -19.39 33.02
C PRO A 293 19.54 -19.65 33.41
N ALA A 294 19.17 -19.28 34.65
CA ALA A 294 17.79 -19.36 35.13
C ALA A 294 16.86 -18.39 34.37
N VAL A 295 15.56 -18.66 34.42
CA VAL A 295 14.55 -17.68 34.01
C VAL A 295 14.60 -16.49 34.96
N VAL A 296 14.45 -15.28 34.42
CA VAL A 296 14.38 -14.04 35.20
C VAL A 296 12.94 -13.54 35.22
N ASP A 297 12.27 -13.70 36.35
CA ASP A 297 10.90 -13.23 36.56
C ASP A 297 10.88 -11.76 37.02
N GLU A 298 10.24 -10.89 36.23
CA GLU A 298 9.98 -9.48 36.52
C GLU A 298 8.49 -9.28 36.86
N ARG A 299 8.19 -9.08 38.15
CA ARG A 299 6.83 -8.73 38.61
C ARG A 299 6.53 -7.25 38.36
N VAL A 300 5.37 -6.96 37.77
CA VAL A 300 4.83 -5.61 37.63
C VAL A 300 3.75 -5.39 38.69
N GLU A 301 4.11 -4.62 39.71
CA GLU A 301 3.22 -4.29 40.83
C GLU A 301 2.02 -3.42 40.40
N GLY A 302 0.90 -3.61 41.10
CA GLY A 302 -0.27 -2.74 41.05
C GLY A 302 -1.41 -3.24 40.16
N LEU A 303 -2.62 -3.27 40.72
CA LEU A 303 -3.81 -3.84 40.09
C LEU A 303 -4.29 -3.01 38.88
N VAL A 304 -4.71 -3.69 37.81
CA VAL A 304 -5.22 -3.07 36.58
C VAL A 304 -6.68 -3.46 36.35
N TRP A 305 -7.56 -2.48 36.13
CA TRP A 305 -9.01 -2.70 36.05
C TRP A 305 -9.63 -2.36 34.67
N PRO A 306 -10.59 -3.17 34.16
CA PRO A 306 -10.89 -4.55 34.58
C PRO A 306 -9.71 -5.50 34.32
N PRO A 307 -9.67 -6.70 34.93
CA PRO A 307 -8.55 -7.64 34.81
C PRO A 307 -8.17 -8.03 33.37
N SER A 308 -9.14 -8.02 32.45
CA SER A 308 -8.89 -8.22 31.00
C SER A 308 -7.99 -7.15 30.36
N LYS A 309 -7.84 -5.96 30.97
CA LYS A 309 -6.86 -4.93 30.56
C LYS A 309 -5.47 -5.13 31.16
N ALA A 310 -5.30 -5.99 32.17
CA ALA A 310 -3.97 -6.41 32.63
C ALA A 310 -3.29 -7.25 31.54
N HIS A 311 -4.06 -8.16 30.93
CA HIS A 311 -3.63 -9.12 29.89
C HIS A 311 -3.50 -8.51 28.48
N ALA A 312 -3.16 -7.23 28.36
CA ALA A 312 -3.00 -6.55 27.07
C ALA A 312 -1.52 -6.51 26.66
N ALA A 313 -1.17 -7.16 25.54
CA ALA A 313 0.21 -7.22 25.04
C ALA A 313 0.84 -5.83 24.89
N GLU A 314 0.11 -4.86 24.36
CA GLU A 314 0.59 -3.49 24.19
C GLU A 314 0.90 -2.81 25.52
N ARG A 315 0.24 -3.20 26.62
CA ARG A 315 0.55 -2.70 27.97
C ARG A 315 1.88 -3.26 28.47
N TYR A 316 2.13 -4.55 28.29
CA TYR A 316 3.43 -5.15 28.61
C TYR A 316 4.57 -4.55 27.77
N LEU A 317 4.35 -4.35 26.47
CA LEU A 317 5.36 -3.86 25.52
C LEU A 317 5.67 -2.35 25.65
N SER A 318 4.71 -1.53 26.06
CA SER A 318 4.90 -0.08 26.26
C SER A 318 5.54 0.29 27.61
N ARG A 319 5.80 -0.68 28.49
CA ARG A 319 6.59 -0.46 29.71
C ARG A 319 8.05 -0.19 29.35
N ARG A 320 8.60 0.89 29.93
CA ARG A 320 10.00 1.30 29.74
C ARG A 320 11.00 0.19 30.06
N ASP A 321 10.69 -0.65 31.04
CA ASP A 321 11.56 -1.74 31.50
C ASP A 321 11.64 -2.84 30.42
N THR A 322 10.48 -3.29 29.92
CA THR A 322 10.36 -4.19 28.75
C THR A 322 11.11 -3.64 27.53
N GLN A 323 10.93 -2.35 27.24
CA GLN A 323 11.63 -1.66 26.14
C GLN A 323 13.15 -1.68 26.34
N VAL A 324 13.65 -1.42 27.56
CA VAL A 324 15.09 -1.49 27.87
C VAL A 324 15.63 -2.92 27.74
N THR A 325 14.88 -3.93 28.19
CA THR A 325 15.28 -5.35 28.10
C THR A 325 15.38 -5.82 26.64
N VAL A 326 14.43 -5.47 25.77
CA VAL A 326 14.53 -5.77 24.33
C VAL A 326 15.59 -4.91 23.63
N MET A 327 15.66 -3.61 23.93
CA MET A 327 16.69 -2.70 23.37
C MET A 327 18.11 -2.97 23.90
N GLY A 328 18.26 -3.89 24.87
CA GLY A 328 19.53 -4.49 25.29
C GLY A 328 19.88 -5.79 24.54
N ALA A 329 18.94 -6.38 23.80
CA ALA A 329 19.13 -7.60 23.02
C ALA A 329 19.36 -7.32 21.52
N VAL A 330 18.73 -6.29 20.94
CA VAL A 330 18.76 -6.03 19.48
C VAL A 330 19.94 -5.19 19.00
N ASP A 331 20.34 -5.39 17.74
CA ASP A 331 21.36 -4.60 17.05
C ASP A 331 20.88 -3.15 16.82
N ARG A 332 21.27 -2.25 17.72
CA ARG A 332 20.94 -0.82 17.66
C ARG A 332 21.42 -0.10 16.40
N SER A 333 22.31 -0.68 15.58
CA SER A 333 22.67 -0.12 14.27
C SER A 333 21.61 -0.46 13.22
N ARG A 334 21.10 -1.69 13.21
CA ARG A 334 20.04 -2.14 12.29
C ARG A 334 18.66 -1.61 12.64
N PHE A 335 18.37 -1.35 13.91
CA PHE A 335 17.11 -0.76 14.35
C PHE A 335 17.06 0.78 14.24
N GLN A 336 18.08 1.45 13.68
CA GLN A 336 17.98 2.86 13.26
C GLN A 336 17.18 3.01 11.95
N PRO A 337 16.57 4.18 11.65
CA PRO A 337 15.72 4.35 10.48
C PRO A 337 16.40 4.23 9.10
N VAL A 338 17.74 4.14 9.04
CA VAL A 338 18.51 4.19 7.79
C VAL A 338 19.39 2.93 7.66
N SER A 339 18.89 1.91 6.96
CA SER A 339 19.67 0.74 6.56
C SER A 339 20.43 1.00 5.25
N PRO A 340 21.67 0.49 5.08
CA PRO A 340 22.38 0.59 3.80
C PRO A 340 21.78 -0.28 2.69
N VAL A 341 21.00 -1.31 3.04
CA VAL A 341 20.24 -2.16 2.12
C VAL A 341 18.75 -1.98 2.41
N THR A 342 17.96 -1.57 1.41
CA THR A 342 16.52 -1.27 1.60
C THR A 342 15.64 -2.27 0.85
N VAL A 343 14.84 -3.06 1.56
CA VAL A 343 13.71 -3.79 0.95
C VAL A 343 12.55 -2.79 0.80
N ALA A 344 12.05 -2.61 -0.42
CA ALA A 344 10.92 -1.70 -0.65
C ALA A 344 9.67 -2.23 0.07
N ARG A 345 8.94 -1.34 0.76
CA ARG A 345 7.77 -1.71 1.59
C ARG A 345 6.80 -2.64 0.86
N ASN A 346 6.49 -2.37 -0.41
CA ASN A 346 5.55 -3.18 -1.20
C ASN A 346 6.09 -4.57 -1.63
N LEU A 347 7.40 -4.84 -1.49
CA LEU A 347 7.96 -6.18 -1.57
C LEU A 347 7.84 -6.89 -0.21
N ALA A 348 8.29 -6.25 0.87
CA ALA A 348 8.20 -6.79 2.24
C ALA A 348 6.74 -7.14 2.62
N ASP A 349 5.82 -6.20 2.40
CA ASP A 349 4.37 -6.38 2.49
C ASP A 349 3.88 -7.66 1.82
N SER A 350 4.42 -7.98 0.64
CA SER A 350 4.01 -9.16 -0.13
C SER A 350 4.65 -10.45 0.39
N LEU A 351 5.85 -10.37 0.98
CA LEU A 351 6.52 -11.50 1.63
C LEU A 351 5.95 -11.81 3.02
N ASP A 352 5.10 -10.92 3.56
CA ASP A 352 4.23 -11.20 4.72
C ASP A 352 3.02 -12.09 4.34
N ASP A 353 2.37 -11.90 3.17
CA ASP A 353 1.14 -12.67 2.84
C ASP A 353 1.37 -14.20 2.72
N ASP A 354 2.53 -14.59 2.17
CA ASP A 354 2.99 -15.99 2.07
C ASP A 354 4.51 -15.98 1.92
N ALA A 355 5.20 -16.44 2.96
CA ALA A 355 6.65 -16.46 3.05
C ALA A 355 7.32 -17.60 2.23
N ARG A 356 6.59 -18.68 1.91
CA ARG A 356 7.08 -19.81 1.11
C ARG A 356 7.02 -19.51 -0.39
N LYS A 357 6.00 -18.76 -0.82
CA LYS A 357 5.79 -18.42 -2.23
C LYS A 357 6.95 -17.59 -2.78
N ARG A 358 7.67 -18.13 -3.76
CA ARG A 358 8.60 -17.35 -4.60
C ARG A 358 7.83 -16.20 -5.26
N ARG A 359 8.37 -14.99 -5.21
CA ARG A 359 7.82 -13.79 -5.85
C ARG A 359 8.90 -13.13 -6.72
N PRO A 360 8.52 -12.50 -7.85
CA PRO A 360 9.48 -11.77 -8.67
C PRO A 360 10.06 -10.58 -7.90
N VAL A 361 11.39 -10.53 -7.78
CA VAL A 361 12.18 -9.47 -7.15
C VAL A 361 13.05 -8.79 -8.21
N LEU A 362 13.29 -7.49 -8.05
CA LEU A 362 14.25 -6.70 -8.81
C LEU A 362 15.27 -6.13 -7.82
N ILE A 363 16.54 -6.48 -8.00
CA ILE A 363 17.66 -6.14 -7.12
C ILE A 363 18.44 -4.99 -7.77
N GLU A 364 18.57 -3.84 -7.10
CA GLU A 364 19.36 -2.68 -7.53
C GLU A 364 20.82 -2.83 -7.08
N LEU A 365 21.75 -2.74 -8.03
CA LEU A 365 23.20 -2.81 -7.79
C LEU A 365 23.81 -1.41 -7.71
N ILE A 366 24.86 -1.24 -6.90
CA ILE A 366 25.66 -0.01 -6.85
C ILE A 366 27.07 -0.27 -7.40
N ASP A 367 27.57 0.65 -8.23
CA ASP A 367 28.99 0.75 -8.51
C ASP A 367 29.70 1.51 -7.37
N ARG A 368 30.71 0.87 -6.77
CA ARG A 368 31.72 1.50 -5.92
C ARG A 368 33.09 0.90 -6.19
N ALA A 369 33.88 1.57 -7.03
CA ALA A 369 35.31 1.31 -7.13
C ALA A 369 35.99 1.34 -5.73
N PRO A 370 36.89 0.39 -5.42
CA PRO A 370 37.47 0.26 -4.09
C PRO A 370 38.39 1.44 -3.75
N ALA A 371 38.15 2.06 -2.58
CA ALA A 371 38.92 3.20 -2.09
C ALA A 371 40.38 2.81 -1.81
N GLY A 372 41.26 3.13 -2.75
CA GLY A 372 42.69 2.81 -2.70
C GLY A 372 43.32 2.58 -4.08
N ALA A 373 42.53 2.24 -5.10
CA ALA A 373 43.02 2.10 -6.47
C ALA A 373 43.32 3.48 -7.09
N GLN A 374 44.60 3.85 -7.19
CA GLN A 374 45.03 4.99 -7.99
C GLN A 374 44.73 4.72 -9.47
N GLN A 375 43.83 5.50 -10.07
CA GLN A 375 43.48 5.36 -11.48
C GLN A 375 44.63 5.84 -12.37
N ALA A 376 45.11 4.98 -13.26
CA ALA A 376 45.93 5.41 -14.39
C ALA A 376 45.07 6.26 -15.35
N PRO A 377 45.58 7.39 -15.87
CA PRO A 377 44.79 8.30 -16.69
C PRO A 377 44.41 7.66 -18.04
N GLY A 378 43.14 7.30 -18.21
CA GLY A 378 42.58 6.79 -19.47
C GLY A 378 41.58 5.62 -19.34
N ALA A 379 41.46 4.99 -18.17
CA ALA A 379 40.57 3.83 -18.00
C ALA A 379 39.10 4.23 -17.72
N LYS A 380 38.14 3.64 -18.45
CA LYS A 380 36.70 3.69 -18.12
C LYS A 380 36.42 2.81 -16.89
N GLY A 381 36.43 3.40 -15.70
CA GLY A 381 36.47 2.66 -14.44
C GLY A 381 35.15 2.03 -13.93
N GLY A 382 33.99 2.47 -14.42
CA GLY A 382 32.69 2.09 -13.83
C GLY A 382 32.21 0.68 -14.21
N ASP A 383 32.12 0.37 -15.50
CA ASP A 383 31.54 -0.89 -16.01
C ASP A 383 32.15 -2.14 -15.35
N ALA A 384 33.48 -2.20 -15.25
CA ALA A 384 34.18 -3.36 -14.68
C ALA A 384 33.84 -3.61 -13.20
N SER A 385 33.58 -2.55 -12.42
CA SER A 385 33.21 -2.61 -11.01
C SER A 385 31.75 -3.05 -10.82
N LEU A 386 30.85 -2.55 -11.67
CA LEU A 386 29.44 -2.98 -11.69
C LEU A 386 29.29 -4.44 -12.14
N GLN A 387 30.00 -4.86 -13.19
CA GLN A 387 29.97 -6.26 -13.68
C GLN A 387 30.56 -7.24 -12.64
N ALA A 388 31.65 -6.87 -11.95
CA ALA A 388 32.18 -7.68 -10.84
C ALA A 388 31.19 -7.77 -9.66
N THR A 389 30.45 -6.69 -9.40
CA THR A 389 29.39 -6.65 -8.38
C THR A 389 28.21 -7.56 -8.76
N LYS A 390 27.76 -7.49 -10.01
CA LYS A 390 26.72 -8.36 -10.60
C LYS A 390 27.11 -9.84 -10.54
N ALA A 391 28.34 -10.19 -10.94
CA ALA A 391 28.84 -11.56 -10.87
C ALA A 391 28.82 -12.15 -9.45
N ARG A 392 29.09 -11.35 -8.41
CA ARG A 392 28.98 -11.78 -7.01
C ARG A 392 27.54 -12.07 -6.59
N VAL A 393 26.56 -11.30 -7.07
CA VAL A 393 25.13 -11.52 -6.79
C VAL A 393 24.63 -12.78 -7.51
N LEU A 394 24.99 -12.96 -8.78
CA LEU A 394 24.65 -14.17 -9.55
C LEU A 394 25.26 -15.43 -8.90
N ALA A 395 26.54 -15.41 -8.52
CA ALA A 395 27.17 -16.57 -7.85
C ALA A 395 26.53 -16.91 -6.48
N TRP A 396 25.95 -15.94 -5.76
CA TRP A 396 25.15 -16.22 -4.56
C TRP A 396 23.82 -16.89 -4.92
N ILE A 397 23.13 -16.41 -5.97
CA ILE A 397 21.87 -16.99 -6.47
C ILE A 397 22.10 -18.44 -6.93
N ASP A 398 23.15 -18.70 -7.72
CA ASP A 398 23.48 -20.05 -8.19
C ASP A 398 23.70 -21.03 -7.03
N SER A 399 24.41 -20.60 -5.99
CA SER A 399 24.77 -21.44 -4.84
C SER A 399 23.65 -21.62 -3.80
N HIS A 400 22.77 -20.63 -3.63
CA HIS A 400 21.74 -20.64 -2.56
C HIS A 400 20.30 -20.81 -3.07
N VAL A 401 20.04 -20.62 -4.38
CA VAL A 401 18.69 -20.65 -4.97
C VAL A 401 18.55 -21.73 -6.06
N LEU A 402 19.57 -21.94 -6.91
CA LEU A 402 19.48 -22.84 -8.07
C LEU A 402 19.83 -24.31 -7.80
N GLN A 403 19.56 -24.82 -6.59
CA GLN A 403 19.93 -26.20 -6.18
C GLN A 403 19.03 -27.31 -6.80
N GLY A 404 18.52 -27.11 -8.02
CA GLY A 404 17.64 -28.05 -8.72
C GLY A 404 17.43 -27.67 -10.19
N PRO A 405 16.80 -28.55 -11.00
CA PRO A 405 16.62 -28.30 -12.43
C PRO A 405 15.71 -27.09 -12.71
N ILE A 406 16.22 -26.14 -13.49
CA ILE A 406 15.53 -24.90 -13.84
C ILE A 406 14.43 -25.20 -14.87
N THR A 407 13.22 -24.73 -14.59
CA THR A 407 12.10 -24.66 -15.55
C THR A 407 11.52 -23.26 -15.53
N ALA A 408 10.75 -22.89 -16.55
CA ALA A 408 10.15 -21.56 -16.68
C ALA A 408 9.25 -21.16 -15.48
N ASP A 409 8.71 -22.15 -14.75
CA ASP A 409 7.86 -21.96 -13.58
C ASP A 409 8.65 -21.94 -12.25
N THR A 410 9.84 -22.56 -12.17
CA THR A 410 10.58 -22.68 -10.90
C THR A 410 11.48 -21.48 -10.61
N VAL A 411 12.26 -21.01 -11.59
CA VAL A 411 13.09 -19.80 -11.43
C VAL A 411 13.10 -18.97 -12.72
N PHE A 412 12.51 -17.77 -12.64
CA PHE A 412 12.85 -16.68 -13.55
C PHE A 412 14.13 -16.02 -13.04
N LEU A 413 15.13 -15.89 -13.90
CA LEU A 413 16.33 -15.08 -13.74
C LEU A 413 16.53 -14.32 -15.05
N GLU A 414 16.64 -13.00 -14.97
CA GLU A 414 16.95 -12.13 -16.10
C GLU A 414 18.23 -11.37 -15.78
N ASP A 415 19.28 -11.69 -16.53
CA ASP A 415 20.66 -11.32 -16.28
C ASP A 415 21.23 -10.36 -17.33
N GLN A 416 20.47 -9.96 -18.36
CA GLN A 416 20.95 -8.95 -19.33
C GLN A 416 20.86 -7.51 -18.81
N LEU A 417 20.20 -7.30 -17.67
CA LEU A 417 20.10 -6.00 -16.99
C LEU A 417 21.47 -5.51 -16.47
N GLU A 418 21.82 -4.25 -16.71
CA GLU A 418 23.14 -3.70 -16.35
C GLU A 418 23.23 -3.33 -14.85
N HIS A 419 22.33 -2.47 -14.39
CA HIS A 419 22.26 -1.97 -13.00
C HIS A 419 21.39 -2.82 -12.06
N TYR A 420 20.81 -3.92 -12.57
CA TYR A 420 19.84 -4.72 -11.83
C TYR A 420 20.03 -6.21 -12.05
N VAL A 421 19.47 -7.03 -11.16
CA VAL A 421 19.22 -8.47 -11.37
C VAL A 421 17.75 -8.75 -11.04
N ALA A 422 17.02 -9.42 -11.93
CA ALA A 422 15.62 -9.78 -11.66
C ALA A 422 15.49 -11.29 -11.45
N VAL A 423 14.92 -11.72 -10.32
CA VAL A 423 14.94 -13.11 -9.87
C VAL A 423 13.72 -13.48 -9.01
N ASN A 424 13.24 -14.73 -9.09
CA ASN A 424 12.12 -15.24 -8.28
C ASN A 424 12.58 -15.76 -6.90
N LEU A 425 12.46 -14.93 -5.85
CA LEU A 425 12.90 -15.25 -4.49
C LEU A 425 11.72 -15.43 -3.51
N ASN A 426 11.84 -16.35 -2.55
CA ASN A 426 10.97 -16.44 -1.38
C ASN A 426 11.48 -15.51 -0.25
N ARG A 427 10.76 -15.45 0.89
CA ARG A 427 11.14 -14.55 1.99
C ARG A 427 12.52 -14.85 2.57
N ALA A 428 12.80 -16.13 2.85
CA ALA A 428 14.06 -16.54 3.44
C ALA A 428 15.25 -16.15 2.54
N GLU A 429 15.10 -16.28 1.23
CA GLU A 429 16.14 -15.92 0.27
C GLU A 429 16.34 -14.41 0.17
N VAL A 430 15.27 -13.60 0.11
CA VAL A 430 15.38 -12.12 0.10
C VAL A 430 16.08 -11.63 1.37
N GLU A 431 15.67 -12.16 2.53
CA GLU A 431 16.25 -11.76 3.82
C GLU A 431 17.69 -12.28 4.00
N THR A 432 18.03 -13.48 3.51
CA THR A 432 19.40 -14.03 3.59
C THR A 432 20.33 -13.31 2.60
N LEU A 433 19.88 -13.02 1.38
CA LEU A 433 20.59 -12.17 0.41
C LEU A 433 20.86 -10.78 0.98
N ALA A 434 19.85 -10.16 1.61
CA ALA A 434 20.01 -8.89 2.33
C ALA A 434 21.02 -9.02 3.49
N CYS A 435 20.99 -10.14 4.22
CA CYS A 435 21.86 -10.38 5.36
C CYS A 435 23.32 -10.55 4.92
N ASP A 436 23.62 -11.56 4.11
CA ASP A 436 24.96 -11.94 3.67
C ASP A 436 25.68 -10.80 2.95
N LEU A 437 25.02 -10.17 1.98
CA LEU A 437 25.62 -9.07 1.21
C LEU A 437 25.64 -7.74 1.96
N SER A 438 25.00 -7.63 3.14
CA SER A 438 25.17 -6.51 4.08
C SER A 438 26.32 -6.71 5.08
N GLN A 439 26.90 -7.91 5.18
CA GLN A 439 28.04 -8.14 6.05
C GLN A 439 29.32 -7.55 5.43
N HIS A 440 29.64 -6.31 5.79
CA HIS A 440 30.99 -5.81 6.16
C HIS A 440 30.94 -4.27 6.33
N TYR A 441 30.81 -3.78 7.57
CA TYR A 441 31.03 -2.35 7.88
C TYR A 441 32.54 -2.05 7.94
N GLY A 442 33.21 -2.15 6.80
CA GLY A 442 34.64 -1.92 6.65
C GLY A 442 35.11 -2.09 5.20
N SER A 443 35.33 -0.96 4.51
CA SER A 443 35.90 -0.80 3.16
C SER A 443 35.21 -1.50 1.97
N ALA A 444 34.48 -2.60 2.17
CA ALA A 444 33.67 -3.27 1.15
C ALA A 444 32.18 -2.91 1.33
N SER A 445 31.65 -2.06 0.46
CA SER A 445 30.20 -1.72 0.47
C SER A 445 29.35 -2.90 -0.01
N PRO A 446 28.06 -2.98 0.38
CA PRO A 446 27.17 -4.05 -0.07
C PRO A 446 27.02 -4.02 -1.61
N ALA A 447 26.96 -5.21 -2.21
CA ALA A 447 26.75 -5.38 -3.65
C ALA A 447 25.31 -5.01 -4.09
N VAL A 448 24.37 -5.08 -3.15
CA VAL A 448 22.94 -4.79 -3.34
C VAL A 448 22.60 -3.54 -2.56
N TYR A 449 21.87 -2.61 -3.18
CA TYR A 449 21.45 -1.36 -2.58
C TYR A 449 19.97 -1.37 -2.18
N ARG A 450 19.08 -1.78 -3.09
CA ARG A 450 17.64 -1.88 -2.83
C ARG A 450 17.04 -3.11 -3.49
N MET A 451 15.90 -3.56 -2.97
CA MET A 451 15.13 -4.68 -3.55
C MET A 451 13.67 -4.30 -3.69
N PHE A 452 13.14 -4.43 -4.91
CA PHE A 452 11.79 -4.06 -5.29
C PHE A 452 10.99 -5.28 -5.76
N SER A 453 9.66 -5.21 -5.75
CA SER A 453 8.83 -6.21 -6.41
C SER A 453 8.93 -6.05 -7.94
N ASN A 454 9.34 -7.09 -8.67
CA ASN A 454 9.31 -7.11 -10.13
C ASN A 454 7.87 -7.36 -10.63
N SER A 455 7.01 -6.35 -10.48
CA SER A 455 5.58 -6.47 -10.74
C SER A 455 5.28 -6.69 -12.23
N LYS A 456 4.79 -7.88 -12.58
CA LYS A 456 4.25 -8.20 -13.92
C LYS A 456 3.33 -7.08 -14.40
N LYS A 457 3.65 -6.48 -15.55
CA LYS A 457 2.82 -5.45 -16.18
C LYS A 457 1.78 -6.14 -17.07
N ARG A 458 0.54 -5.65 -17.04
CA ARG A 458 -0.56 -6.06 -17.93
C ARG A 458 -1.17 -4.80 -18.55
N ALA A 459 -1.79 -4.93 -19.72
CA ALA A 459 -2.64 -3.86 -20.24
C ALA A 459 -3.81 -3.62 -19.26
N LEU A 460 -3.95 -2.38 -18.77
CA LEU A 460 -4.98 -2.01 -17.78
C LEU A 460 -6.22 -1.48 -18.50
N ILE A 461 -7.06 -2.44 -18.89
CA ILE A 461 -7.95 -2.32 -20.05
C ILE A 461 -9.26 -1.55 -19.79
N ARG A 462 -9.75 -1.33 -18.54
CA ARG A 462 -11.09 -0.70 -18.32
C ARG A 462 -11.22 0.32 -17.18
N HIS A 463 -10.15 0.67 -16.48
CA HIS A 463 -10.30 1.23 -15.12
C HIS A 463 -10.26 2.77 -14.99
N SER A 464 -9.96 3.52 -16.06
CA SER A 464 -9.81 4.98 -15.99
C SER A 464 -11.08 5.73 -15.56
N ILE A 465 -12.25 5.19 -15.90
CA ILE A 465 -13.58 5.72 -15.52
C ILE A 465 -13.81 5.82 -14.01
N HIS A 466 -13.13 5.00 -13.20
CA HIS A 466 -13.19 5.08 -11.74
C HIS A 466 -12.27 6.17 -11.18
N THR A 467 -11.15 6.46 -11.85
CA THR A 467 -10.12 7.39 -11.38
C THR A 467 -10.65 8.83 -11.29
N VAL A 468 -11.50 9.26 -12.24
CA VAL A 468 -12.24 10.54 -12.19
C VAL A 468 -13.62 10.44 -11.50
N GLN A 469 -13.93 9.29 -10.90
CA GLN A 469 -15.23 8.95 -10.27
C GLN A 469 -16.46 9.04 -11.21
N ALA A 470 -16.26 8.94 -12.53
CA ALA A 470 -17.36 9.01 -13.50
C ALA A 470 -18.34 7.84 -13.37
N ARG A 471 -17.87 6.59 -13.18
CA ARG A 471 -18.80 5.44 -12.98
C ARG A 471 -19.61 5.56 -11.68
N THR A 472 -19.01 6.13 -10.64
CA THR A 472 -19.69 6.44 -9.36
C THR A 472 -20.77 7.49 -9.56
N ALA A 473 -20.50 8.54 -10.35
CA ALA A 473 -21.48 9.56 -10.70
C ALA A 473 -22.61 9.05 -11.62
N GLN A 474 -22.29 8.22 -12.61
CA GLN A 474 -23.25 7.54 -13.47
C GLN A 474 -24.26 6.74 -12.63
N LEU A 475 -23.76 5.85 -11.75
CA LEU A 475 -24.62 4.98 -10.93
C LEU A 475 -25.37 5.75 -9.82
N GLY A 476 -24.75 6.75 -9.19
CA GLY A 476 -25.34 7.46 -8.05
C GLY A 476 -26.25 8.64 -8.41
N TYR A 477 -26.03 9.28 -9.57
CA TYR A 477 -26.71 10.52 -9.97
C TYR A 477 -27.32 10.46 -11.38
N ASN A 478 -27.32 9.29 -12.04
CA ASN A 478 -27.74 9.14 -13.44
C ASN A 478 -26.95 10.10 -14.37
N ALA A 479 -25.68 10.36 -14.04
CA ALA A 479 -24.81 11.30 -14.76
C ALA A 479 -24.24 10.68 -16.04
N HIS A 480 -25.09 10.41 -17.03
CA HIS A 480 -24.69 9.73 -18.27
C HIS A 480 -24.47 10.66 -19.46
N GLY A 481 -24.73 11.98 -19.36
CA GLY A 481 -24.58 12.91 -20.49
C GLY A 481 -25.85 13.20 -21.27
N GLN A 482 -27.01 12.68 -20.83
CA GLN A 482 -28.29 12.87 -21.53
C GLN A 482 -28.59 14.36 -21.83
N GLY A 483 -29.01 14.65 -23.06
CA GLY A 483 -29.35 16.00 -23.49
C GLY A 483 -28.16 16.93 -23.75
N ILE A 484 -26.92 16.47 -23.58
CA ILE A 484 -25.69 17.22 -23.87
C ILE A 484 -25.09 16.75 -25.21
N THR A 485 -24.64 17.71 -26.00
CA THR A 485 -23.91 17.50 -27.25
C THR A 485 -22.50 18.07 -27.11
N TRP A 486 -21.49 17.24 -27.40
CA TRP A 486 -20.08 17.61 -27.35
C TRP A 486 -19.45 17.54 -28.75
N ALA A 487 -18.68 18.55 -29.13
CA ALA A 487 -17.94 18.54 -30.39
C ALA A 487 -16.55 17.92 -30.21
N VAL A 488 -16.08 17.18 -31.22
CA VAL A 488 -14.74 16.55 -31.24
C VAL A 488 -14.03 16.97 -32.51
N LEU A 489 -12.94 17.73 -32.37
CA LEU A 489 -12.13 18.25 -33.49
C LEU A 489 -10.85 17.43 -33.57
N ASP A 490 -10.79 16.52 -34.54
CA ASP A 490 -9.78 15.45 -34.59
C ASP A 490 -9.61 14.87 -36.02
N THR A 491 -9.15 13.62 -36.18
CA THR A 491 -8.98 12.91 -37.46
C THR A 491 -10.28 12.42 -38.11
N GLY A 492 -11.40 12.48 -37.38
CA GLY A 492 -12.71 12.01 -37.84
C GLY A 492 -13.37 11.12 -36.79
N ILE A 493 -14.21 10.19 -37.24
CA ILE A 493 -14.77 9.10 -36.44
C ILE A 493 -15.11 7.92 -37.35
N ASP A 494 -14.85 6.69 -36.91
CA ASP A 494 -15.48 5.50 -37.45
C ASP A 494 -16.94 5.47 -36.98
N ARG A 495 -17.83 5.91 -37.87
CA ARG A 495 -19.28 5.93 -37.64
C ARG A 495 -19.88 4.53 -37.56
N HIS A 496 -19.20 3.49 -38.02
CA HIS A 496 -19.72 2.12 -38.02
C HIS A 496 -19.33 1.34 -36.75
N HIS A 497 -18.50 1.92 -35.88
CA HIS A 497 -18.05 1.25 -34.65
C HIS A 497 -19.21 0.97 -33.66
N PRO A 498 -19.41 -0.26 -33.17
CA PRO A 498 -20.61 -0.68 -32.42
C PRO A 498 -20.79 0.04 -31.07
N HIS A 499 -19.72 0.59 -30.49
CA HIS A 499 -19.76 1.38 -29.26
C HIS A 499 -20.68 2.62 -29.37
N PHE A 500 -20.86 3.18 -30.56
CA PHE A 500 -21.68 4.37 -30.78
C PHE A 500 -23.15 4.07 -31.14
N HIS A 501 -23.54 2.80 -31.28
CA HIS A 501 -24.89 2.37 -31.73
C HIS A 501 -25.66 1.54 -30.70
N ASN A 502 -25.10 1.31 -29.52
CA ASN A 502 -25.71 0.45 -28.52
C ASN A 502 -26.95 1.12 -27.88
N PRO A 503 -28.18 0.57 -28.06
CA PRO A 503 -29.41 1.21 -27.59
C PRO A 503 -29.51 1.34 -26.07
N ALA A 504 -28.74 0.56 -25.28
CA ALA A 504 -28.66 0.73 -23.83
C ALA A 504 -28.07 2.10 -23.41
N PHE A 505 -27.18 2.63 -24.25
CA PHE A 505 -26.42 3.86 -24.04
C PHE A 505 -26.86 5.02 -24.95
N GLY A 506 -27.72 4.77 -25.95
CA GLY A 506 -28.46 5.81 -26.67
C GLY A 506 -29.39 5.20 -27.72
N PRO A 507 -30.72 5.44 -27.70
CA PRO A 507 -31.65 4.82 -28.65
C PRO A 507 -31.49 5.33 -30.10
N GLU A 508 -30.87 6.50 -30.28
CA GLU A 508 -30.47 7.06 -31.58
C GLU A 508 -28.95 6.91 -31.86
N GLY A 509 -28.24 6.15 -31.02
CA GLY A 509 -26.78 6.16 -30.96
C GLY A 509 -26.20 7.46 -30.37
N SER A 510 -24.87 7.47 -30.23
CA SER A 510 -24.12 8.59 -29.65
C SER A 510 -23.65 9.63 -30.68
N ILE A 511 -23.75 9.37 -31.98
CA ILE A 511 -23.33 10.32 -33.04
C ILE A 511 -24.54 11.16 -33.47
N ALA A 512 -24.40 12.49 -33.46
CA ALA A 512 -25.40 13.42 -33.97
C ALA A 512 -25.09 13.87 -35.41
N ALA A 513 -23.84 14.25 -35.69
CA ALA A 513 -23.38 14.65 -37.02
C ALA A 513 -21.85 14.54 -37.13
N ASP A 514 -21.37 14.43 -38.37
CA ASP A 514 -20.00 14.14 -38.74
C ASP A 514 -19.62 14.99 -39.96
N TRP A 515 -18.57 15.81 -39.83
CA TRP A 515 -18.20 16.87 -40.77
C TRP A 515 -16.72 16.81 -41.16
N ASP A 516 -16.40 17.17 -42.40
CA ASP A 516 -15.04 17.34 -42.91
C ASP A 516 -14.72 18.82 -43.18
N CYS A 517 -13.62 19.29 -42.58
CA CYS A 517 -13.11 20.64 -42.73
C CYS A 517 -11.83 20.71 -43.57
N THR A 518 -11.21 19.58 -43.92
CA THR A 518 -9.91 19.51 -44.63
C THR A 518 -10.01 19.94 -46.10
N GLY A 519 -11.16 19.70 -46.73
CA GLY A 519 -11.44 20.10 -48.12
C GLY A 519 -11.41 21.62 -48.36
N ARG A 520 -11.27 22.03 -49.62
CA ARG A 520 -11.41 23.44 -50.01
C ARG A 520 -12.88 23.88 -50.03
N GLY A 521 -13.16 25.09 -49.58
CA GLY A 521 -14.52 25.63 -49.49
C GLY A 521 -15.18 25.38 -48.12
N ALA A 522 -16.51 25.45 -48.09
CA ALA A 522 -17.32 25.27 -46.90
C ALA A 522 -17.20 23.85 -46.31
N VAL A 523 -17.56 23.70 -45.04
CA VAL A 523 -17.64 22.40 -44.34
C VAL A 523 -18.57 21.46 -45.11
N GLN A 524 -18.17 20.20 -45.28
CA GLN A 524 -18.96 19.14 -45.94
C GLN A 524 -19.30 18.04 -44.94
N PRO A 525 -20.34 17.21 -45.16
CA PRO A 525 -20.54 15.98 -44.42
C PRO A 525 -19.31 15.06 -44.56
N ALA A 526 -18.92 14.36 -43.49
CA ALA A 526 -17.83 13.39 -43.53
C ALA A 526 -18.24 12.08 -44.21
N SER A 527 -17.25 11.24 -44.53
CA SER A 527 -17.44 9.90 -45.09
C SER A 527 -17.82 8.83 -44.04
N GLY A 528 -17.82 9.17 -42.74
CA GLY A 528 -18.04 8.22 -41.64
C GLY A 528 -16.88 7.27 -41.35
N ASN A 529 -15.71 7.46 -41.98
CA ASN A 529 -14.49 6.66 -41.75
C ASN A 529 -13.36 7.51 -41.13
N ASP A 530 -12.51 6.86 -40.34
CA ASP A 530 -11.32 7.47 -39.71
C ASP A 530 -10.10 6.55 -39.91
N PRO A 531 -9.34 6.70 -41.00
CA PRO A 531 -8.18 5.85 -41.30
C PRO A 531 -7.01 6.01 -40.31
N ASN A 532 -7.00 7.07 -39.50
CA ASN A 532 -5.99 7.27 -38.46
C ASN A 532 -6.40 6.62 -37.11
N GLY A 533 -7.70 6.64 -36.80
CA GLY A 533 -8.27 6.04 -35.60
C GLY A 533 -8.16 6.89 -34.32
N HIS A 534 -7.37 7.96 -34.31
CA HIS A 534 -7.20 8.83 -33.14
C HIS A 534 -8.51 9.51 -32.72
N GLY A 535 -9.24 10.11 -33.67
CA GLY A 535 -10.54 10.74 -33.40
C GLY A 535 -11.60 9.75 -32.91
N THR A 536 -11.61 8.53 -33.46
CA THR A 536 -12.44 7.41 -33.00
C THR A 536 -12.14 7.02 -31.55
N HIS A 537 -10.86 6.96 -31.20
CA HIS A 537 -10.39 6.66 -29.83
C HIS A 537 -10.83 7.75 -28.85
N VAL A 538 -10.58 9.01 -29.20
CA VAL A 538 -10.96 10.21 -28.43
C VAL A 538 -12.48 10.26 -28.22
N ALA A 539 -13.28 9.99 -29.26
CA ALA A 539 -14.74 9.95 -29.19
C ALA A 539 -15.26 8.91 -28.19
N GLY A 540 -14.73 7.67 -28.22
CA GLY A 540 -15.14 6.58 -27.33
C GLY A 540 -14.79 6.80 -25.85
N VAL A 541 -13.82 7.68 -25.53
CA VAL A 541 -13.56 8.08 -24.14
C VAL A 541 -14.65 9.04 -23.64
N ILE A 542 -15.21 9.89 -24.51
CA ILE A 542 -16.26 10.84 -24.16
C ILE A 542 -17.60 10.13 -24.01
N ALA A 543 -18.08 9.44 -25.04
CA ALA A 543 -19.45 8.94 -25.13
C ALA A 543 -19.59 7.62 -25.91
N GLY A 544 -20.74 6.97 -25.74
CA GLY A 544 -21.00 5.60 -26.19
C GLY A 544 -20.74 4.55 -25.12
N GLY A 545 -21.01 3.29 -25.50
CA GLY A 545 -20.77 2.13 -24.66
C GLY A 545 -21.05 0.81 -25.38
N LEU A 546 -20.38 -0.27 -24.97
CA LEU A 546 -20.62 -1.61 -25.47
C LEU A 546 -20.60 -2.61 -24.32
N ILE A 547 -21.52 -3.57 -24.35
CA ILE A 547 -21.50 -4.72 -23.46
C ILE A 547 -21.01 -5.90 -24.29
N LEU A 548 -19.81 -6.41 -24.00
CA LEU A 548 -19.24 -7.58 -24.66
C LEU A 548 -19.45 -8.84 -23.81
N ALA A 549 -19.49 -10.01 -24.45
CA ALA A 549 -19.46 -11.28 -23.72
C ALA A 549 -18.09 -11.48 -23.03
N GLY A 550 -18.09 -12.11 -21.85
CA GLY A 550 -16.85 -12.56 -21.22
C GLY A 550 -16.15 -13.61 -22.07
N GLY A 551 -14.85 -13.45 -22.33
CA GLY A 551 -14.07 -14.29 -23.25
C GLY A 551 -13.76 -15.73 -22.78
N ALA A 552 -14.54 -16.25 -21.82
CA ALA A 552 -14.50 -17.62 -21.32
C ALA A 552 -15.90 -18.00 -20.83
N GLU A 553 -16.28 -19.28 -20.90
CA GLU A 553 -17.58 -19.74 -20.42
C GLU A 553 -17.76 -19.41 -18.93
N GLY A 554 -18.88 -18.72 -18.60
CA GLY A 554 -19.17 -18.25 -17.25
C GLY A 554 -18.45 -16.96 -16.81
N ALA A 555 -17.72 -16.27 -17.70
CA ALA A 555 -17.14 -14.97 -17.38
C ALA A 555 -18.18 -13.83 -17.49
N GLU A 556 -18.19 -12.94 -16.48
CA GLU A 556 -19.08 -11.78 -16.40
C GLU A 556 -19.03 -10.87 -17.64
N PRO A 557 -20.16 -10.25 -18.04
CA PRO A 557 -20.22 -9.36 -19.19
C PRO A 557 -19.39 -8.10 -19.00
N ILE A 558 -18.90 -7.59 -20.12
CA ILE A 558 -17.81 -6.61 -20.20
C ILE A 558 -18.38 -5.22 -20.48
N GLU A 559 -18.56 -4.45 -19.40
CA GLU A 559 -18.81 -3.01 -19.37
C GLU A 559 -17.72 -2.15 -20.03
N MET A 560 -17.81 -1.80 -21.32
CA MET A 560 -16.99 -0.76 -21.95
C MET A 560 -17.80 0.53 -22.08
N LEU A 561 -17.44 1.63 -21.39
CA LEU A 561 -18.19 2.90 -21.39
C LEU A 561 -17.27 4.12 -21.55
N GLY A 562 -17.75 5.13 -22.28
CA GLY A 562 -17.24 6.50 -22.14
C GLY A 562 -17.64 7.14 -20.80
N MET A 563 -17.11 8.33 -20.49
CA MET A 563 -17.44 9.03 -19.24
C MET A 563 -18.89 9.56 -19.24
N ALA A 564 -19.44 9.90 -20.41
CA ALA A 564 -20.80 10.36 -20.63
C ALA A 564 -21.47 9.52 -21.74
N PRO A 565 -21.84 8.25 -21.48
CA PRO A 565 -22.26 7.29 -22.52
C PRO A 565 -23.49 7.74 -23.33
N ARG A 566 -24.39 8.54 -22.73
CA ARG A 566 -25.63 9.10 -23.32
C ARG A 566 -25.46 10.53 -23.88
N ALA A 567 -24.27 11.10 -23.87
CA ALA A 567 -24.01 12.35 -24.59
C ALA A 567 -23.99 12.10 -26.10
N ARG A 568 -24.34 13.13 -26.87
CA ARG A 568 -24.22 13.13 -28.33
C ARG A 568 -22.91 13.76 -28.77
N LEU A 569 -22.34 13.26 -29.87
CA LEU A 569 -21.09 13.74 -30.45
C LEU A 569 -21.35 14.43 -31.80
N VAL A 570 -20.72 15.59 -32.02
CA VAL A 570 -20.61 16.21 -33.34
C VAL A 570 -19.14 16.24 -33.73
N THR A 571 -18.75 15.41 -34.68
CA THR A 571 -17.33 15.22 -35.03
C THR A 571 -16.93 16.10 -36.20
N TYR A 572 -15.71 16.63 -36.13
CA TYR A 572 -15.12 17.50 -37.14
C TYR A 572 -13.74 16.96 -37.50
N LYS A 573 -13.60 16.43 -38.70
CA LYS A 573 -12.31 16.07 -39.29
C LYS A 573 -11.55 17.35 -39.63
N VAL A 574 -10.62 17.71 -38.75
CA VAL A 574 -9.69 18.85 -38.88
C VAL A 574 -8.23 18.38 -38.96
N LEU A 575 -7.99 17.07 -38.84
CA LEU A 575 -6.72 16.41 -39.12
C LEU A 575 -6.89 15.44 -40.32
N ALA A 576 -5.89 15.42 -41.19
CA ALA A 576 -5.78 14.45 -42.27
C ALA A 576 -5.42 13.05 -41.73
N ASP A 577 -5.43 12.03 -42.60
CA ASP A 577 -5.29 10.62 -42.21
C ASP A 577 -3.89 10.28 -41.66
N ASN A 578 -2.91 11.16 -41.88
CA ASN A 578 -1.57 11.09 -41.27
C ASN A 578 -1.50 11.73 -39.86
N GLY A 579 -2.62 12.16 -39.28
CA GLY A 579 -2.69 12.82 -37.97
C GLY A 579 -2.29 14.29 -37.96
N SER A 580 -1.91 14.88 -39.09
CA SER A 580 -1.53 16.30 -39.20
C SER A 580 -2.67 17.18 -39.72
N GLY A 581 -2.69 18.45 -39.34
CA GLY A 581 -3.66 19.43 -39.83
C GLY A 581 -3.15 20.85 -39.76
N TYR A 582 -4.01 21.80 -40.10
CA TYR A 582 -3.70 23.24 -40.13
C TYR A 582 -4.74 24.01 -39.32
N ASP A 583 -4.32 25.11 -38.68
CA ASP A 583 -5.21 26.02 -37.94
C ASP A 583 -6.41 26.47 -38.78
N ALA A 584 -6.23 26.67 -40.09
CA ALA A 584 -7.31 27.03 -41.00
C ALA A 584 -8.45 25.99 -41.10
N TRP A 585 -8.17 24.70 -40.85
CA TRP A 585 -9.18 23.64 -40.78
C TRP A 585 -9.89 23.64 -39.42
N ILE A 586 -9.14 23.87 -38.34
CA ILE A 586 -9.65 23.95 -36.96
C ILE A 586 -10.54 25.19 -36.80
N LEU A 587 -10.11 26.35 -37.30
CA LEU A 587 -10.87 27.60 -37.38
C LEU A 587 -12.18 27.44 -38.15
N LYS A 588 -12.17 26.73 -39.29
CA LYS A 588 -13.38 26.44 -40.07
C LYS A 588 -14.41 25.64 -39.26
N ALA A 589 -13.96 24.67 -38.46
CA ALA A 589 -14.83 23.93 -37.54
C ALA A 589 -15.39 24.83 -36.41
N ILE A 590 -14.53 25.69 -35.84
CA ILE A 590 -14.92 26.66 -34.80
C ILE A 590 -15.99 27.63 -35.30
N ASP A 591 -15.81 28.24 -36.48
CA ASP A 591 -16.81 29.14 -37.07
C ASP A 591 -18.14 28.41 -37.36
N HIS A 592 -18.09 27.15 -37.81
CA HIS A 592 -19.29 26.35 -38.04
C HIS A 592 -20.05 26.05 -36.74
N ILE A 593 -19.35 25.69 -35.66
CA ILE A 593 -19.94 25.50 -34.32
C ILE A 593 -20.57 26.81 -33.82
N TRP A 594 -19.85 27.94 -33.95
CA TRP A 594 -20.34 29.26 -33.57
C TRP A 594 -21.65 29.60 -34.30
N HIS A 595 -21.72 29.34 -35.62
CA HIS A 595 -22.92 29.57 -36.41
C HIS A 595 -24.09 28.62 -36.08
N GLN A 596 -23.83 27.34 -35.76
CA GLN A 596 -24.86 26.38 -35.31
C GLN A 596 -25.45 26.74 -33.94
N ASN A 597 -24.63 27.31 -33.04
CA ASN A 597 -25.10 27.83 -31.77
C ASN A 597 -25.83 29.18 -31.92
N GLN A 598 -25.36 30.08 -32.81
CA GLN A 598 -26.02 31.38 -33.11
C GLN A 598 -27.43 31.22 -33.70
N SER A 599 -27.66 30.23 -34.56
CA SER A 599 -28.97 30.00 -35.19
C SER A 599 -30.03 29.42 -34.25
N SER A 600 -29.65 29.08 -33.02
CA SER A 600 -30.46 28.32 -32.07
C SER A 600 -30.78 29.12 -30.81
N ARG A 601 -32.01 28.98 -30.29
CA ARG A 601 -32.48 29.70 -29.09
C ARG A 601 -31.83 29.24 -27.77
N ARG A 602 -31.04 28.18 -27.81
CA ARG A 602 -30.23 27.57 -26.75
C ARG A 602 -28.99 27.00 -27.43
N LEU A 603 -27.86 26.91 -26.71
CA LEU A 603 -26.67 26.20 -27.20
C LEU A 603 -27.05 24.78 -27.63
N THR A 604 -26.73 24.41 -28.87
CA THR A 604 -26.92 23.06 -29.42
C THR A 604 -25.70 22.17 -29.16
N ILE A 605 -24.51 22.78 -29.16
CA ILE A 605 -23.22 22.19 -28.75
C ILE A 605 -22.74 22.94 -27.51
N GLN A 606 -22.63 22.25 -26.36
CA GLN A 606 -22.29 22.88 -25.07
C GLN A 606 -20.81 22.75 -24.70
N GLY A 607 -20.04 21.91 -25.41
CA GLY A 607 -18.59 21.82 -25.24
C GLY A 607 -17.86 21.30 -26.48
N VAL A 608 -16.54 21.53 -26.51
CA VAL A 608 -15.62 21.14 -27.59
C VAL A 608 -14.37 20.50 -26.99
N ASN A 609 -13.98 19.34 -27.53
CA ASN A 609 -12.72 18.67 -27.25
C ASN A 609 -11.74 18.87 -28.42
N LEU A 610 -10.55 19.40 -28.15
CA LEU A 610 -9.43 19.42 -29.08
C LEU A 610 -8.28 18.58 -28.49
N SER A 611 -8.11 17.36 -29.00
CA SER A 611 -7.04 16.44 -28.58
C SER A 611 -5.75 16.62 -29.41
N LEU A 612 -5.51 17.86 -29.84
CA LEU A 612 -4.48 18.27 -30.79
C LEU A 612 -3.74 19.52 -30.30
N GLY A 613 -2.55 19.75 -30.84
CA GLY A 613 -1.68 20.88 -30.52
C GLY A 613 -0.45 20.88 -31.44
N GLY A 614 0.30 21.99 -31.45
CA GLY A 614 1.54 22.12 -32.20
C GLY A 614 2.78 22.13 -31.31
N ALA A 615 3.94 21.80 -31.87
CA ALA A 615 5.21 22.10 -31.21
C ALA A 615 5.31 23.61 -30.96
N PHE A 616 5.55 24.02 -29.72
CA PHE A 616 5.67 25.43 -29.36
C PHE A 616 6.90 26.06 -30.02
N ASP A 617 6.68 27.07 -30.88
CA ASP A 617 7.75 27.94 -31.41
C ASP A 617 7.92 29.15 -30.48
N PRO A 618 9.05 29.28 -29.76
CA PRO A 618 9.30 30.42 -28.87
C PRO A 618 9.47 31.76 -29.60
N ALA A 619 9.63 31.77 -30.94
CA ALA A 619 9.61 32.99 -31.75
C ALA A 619 8.17 33.45 -32.09
N SER A 620 7.15 32.61 -31.88
CA SER A 620 5.75 32.95 -32.11
C SER A 620 5.21 33.81 -30.95
N PHE A 621 4.95 35.08 -31.24
CA PHE A 621 4.79 36.14 -30.23
C PHE A 621 3.43 36.18 -29.50
N GLY A 622 2.60 35.12 -29.61
CA GLY A 622 1.17 35.15 -29.26
C GLY A 622 0.73 34.08 -28.26
N CYS A 623 1.40 33.95 -27.10
CA CYS A 623 1.13 32.91 -26.09
C CYS A 623 -0.30 33.04 -25.50
N GLY A 624 -1.27 32.33 -26.09
CA GLY A 624 -2.71 32.47 -25.79
C GLY A 624 -3.45 33.54 -26.60
N ASP A 625 -2.76 34.27 -27.49
CA ASP A 625 -3.30 35.33 -28.37
C ASP A 625 -3.15 34.98 -29.87
N SER A 626 -2.89 33.70 -30.18
CA SER A 626 -2.91 33.20 -31.55
C SER A 626 -4.31 33.30 -32.18
N PRO A 627 -4.46 33.35 -33.52
CA PRO A 627 -5.76 33.40 -34.17
C PRO A 627 -6.68 32.22 -33.81
N LEU A 628 -6.09 31.06 -33.48
CA LEU A 628 -6.79 29.89 -32.97
C LEU A 628 -7.31 30.12 -31.55
N CYS A 629 -6.45 30.57 -30.63
CA CYS A 629 -6.83 30.91 -29.26
C CYS A 629 -7.89 32.01 -29.20
N ALA A 630 -7.74 33.09 -29.98
CA ALA A 630 -8.71 34.16 -30.10
C ALA A 630 -10.09 33.68 -30.63
N SER A 631 -10.13 32.63 -31.44
CA SER A 631 -11.36 32.03 -31.97
C SER A 631 -11.99 31.03 -31.01
N LEU A 632 -11.19 30.23 -30.29
CA LEU A 632 -11.65 29.40 -29.18
C LEU A 632 -12.24 30.26 -28.04
N LEU A 633 -11.63 31.41 -27.76
CA LEU A 633 -12.14 32.38 -26.79
C LEU A 633 -13.51 32.96 -27.19
N ARG A 634 -13.83 33.06 -28.49
CA ARG A 634 -15.19 33.41 -28.93
C ARG A 634 -16.20 32.32 -28.58
N LEU A 635 -15.86 31.03 -28.74
CA LEU A 635 -16.72 29.93 -28.31
C LEU A 635 -16.93 29.93 -26.78
N VAL A 636 -15.89 30.18 -25.99
CA VAL A 636 -16.03 30.31 -24.52
C VAL A 636 -16.97 31.47 -24.17
N ARG A 637 -16.84 32.62 -24.84
CA ARG A 637 -17.74 33.77 -24.68
C ARG A 637 -19.15 33.54 -25.26
N GLN A 638 -19.37 32.50 -26.06
CA GLN A 638 -20.70 32.01 -26.44
C GLN A 638 -21.36 31.17 -25.34
N GLY A 639 -20.59 30.75 -24.32
CA GLY A 639 -21.03 29.85 -23.26
C GLY A 639 -20.63 28.38 -23.46
N VAL A 640 -19.76 28.09 -24.43
CA VAL A 640 -19.31 26.73 -24.78
C VAL A 640 -18.04 26.37 -24.00
N LEU A 641 -17.99 25.18 -23.39
CA LEU A 641 -16.77 24.69 -22.74
C LEU A 641 -15.71 24.28 -23.77
N VAL A 642 -14.47 24.73 -23.58
CA VAL A 642 -13.33 24.33 -24.44
C VAL A 642 -12.33 23.53 -23.61
N VAL A 643 -12.10 22.27 -24.00
CA VAL A 643 -11.18 21.34 -23.34
C VAL A 643 -10.06 20.96 -24.32
N LEU A 644 -8.82 21.12 -23.87
CA LEU A 644 -7.61 21.04 -24.70
C LEU A 644 -6.64 20.01 -24.11
N ALA A 645 -6.01 19.21 -24.96
CA ALA A 645 -4.83 18.42 -24.55
C ALA A 645 -3.65 19.37 -24.24
N ALA A 646 -2.94 19.15 -23.14
CA ALA A 646 -1.84 20.05 -22.75
C ALA A 646 -0.59 19.99 -23.66
N GLY A 647 -0.46 18.95 -24.49
CA GLY A 647 0.74 18.64 -25.28
C GLY A 647 1.46 17.38 -24.79
N ASN A 648 2.37 16.85 -25.61
CA ASN A 648 3.21 15.68 -25.30
C ASN A 648 4.71 16.01 -25.33
N GLU A 649 5.05 17.30 -25.32
CA GLU A 649 6.39 17.88 -25.49
C GLU A 649 7.12 18.03 -24.14
N GLY A 650 6.50 17.60 -23.04
CA GLY A 650 7.08 17.67 -21.69
C GLY A 650 8.35 16.86 -21.51
N SER A 651 8.68 15.97 -22.45
CA SER A 651 9.98 15.31 -22.53
C SER A 651 10.38 15.03 -23.97
N GLY A 652 11.67 15.16 -24.28
CA GLY A 652 12.19 14.82 -25.60
C GLY A 652 13.71 14.65 -25.63
N ASP A 653 14.20 14.18 -26.76
CA ASP A 653 15.58 13.77 -26.96
C ASP A 653 16.46 14.94 -27.45
N ILE A 654 17.44 15.34 -26.63
CA ILE A 654 18.47 16.30 -27.03
C ILE A 654 19.69 15.51 -27.55
N VAL A 655 19.94 15.60 -28.86
CA VAL A 655 21.15 15.06 -29.47
C VAL A 655 22.28 16.08 -29.38
N VAL A 656 23.35 15.75 -28.63
CA VAL A 656 24.57 16.56 -28.53
C VAL A 656 25.75 15.71 -29.01
N ASN A 657 26.49 16.18 -30.00
CA ASN A 657 27.64 15.49 -30.59
C ASN A 657 27.36 14.02 -31.01
N GLY A 658 26.13 13.74 -31.45
CA GLY A 658 25.68 12.40 -31.86
C GLY A 658 25.18 11.49 -30.73
N ALA A 659 25.29 11.90 -29.45
CA ALA A 659 24.69 11.20 -28.33
C ALA A 659 23.29 11.79 -28.04
N SER A 660 22.24 10.96 -28.08
CA SER A 660 20.92 11.37 -27.60
C SER A 660 20.83 11.32 -26.08
N SER A 661 20.11 12.27 -25.48
CA SER A 661 19.72 12.23 -24.08
C SER A 661 18.29 12.74 -23.91
N THR A 662 17.37 11.88 -23.49
CA THR A 662 16.00 12.28 -23.14
C THR A 662 16.03 13.20 -21.92
N ARG A 663 15.41 14.37 -22.02
CA ARG A 663 15.24 15.32 -20.91
C ARG A 663 13.78 15.69 -20.72
N SER A 664 13.44 16.16 -19.53
CA SER A 664 12.17 16.83 -19.29
C SER A 664 12.30 18.30 -19.69
N PHE A 665 11.23 18.88 -20.23
CA PHE A 665 11.12 20.28 -20.60
C PHE A 665 9.96 20.94 -19.85
N ASP A 666 10.30 21.92 -19.04
CA ASP A 666 9.35 22.92 -18.54
C ASP A 666 9.10 23.96 -19.66
N LEU A 667 8.10 24.83 -19.52
CA LEU A 667 7.66 25.75 -20.59
C LEU A 667 7.20 25.05 -21.89
N SER A 668 6.66 23.84 -21.78
CA SER A 668 6.25 22.98 -22.90
C SER A 668 4.75 23.04 -23.25
N ILE A 669 3.97 23.90 -22.59
CA ILE A 669 2.55 24.16 -22.94
C ILE A 669 2.47 25.08 -24.16
N GLY A 670 2.20 24.49 -25.34
CA GLY A 670 2.02 25.21 -26.60
C GLY A 670 0.60 25.75 -26.85
N ASP A 671 0.40 26.32 -28.03
CA ASP A 671 -0.94 26.65 -28.55
C ASP A 671 -1.69 25.38 -28.99
N PRO A 672 -3.03 25.30 -28.78
CA PRO A 672 -3.88 26.29 -28.10
C PRO A 672 -3.97 26.13 -26.57
N ALA A 673 -3.27 25.16 -25.98
CA ALA A 673 -3.39 24.80 -24.55
C ALA A 673 -2.98 25.93 -23.58
N ASN A 674 -2.23 26.92 -24.08
CA ASN A 674 -1.90 28.15 -23.37
C ASN A 674 -3.05 29.18 -23.25
N LEU A 675 -4.22 28.96 -23.87
CA LEU A 675 -5.40 29.83 -23.69
C LEU A 675 -5.91 29.81 -22.24
N GLU A 676 -6.10 30.99 -21.64
CA GLU A 676 -6.42 31.11 -20.21
C GLU A 676 -7.81 30.57 -19.87
N GLU A 677 -8.84 30.97 -20.62
CA GLU A 677 -10.24 30.64 -20.32
C GLU A 677 -10.58 29.17 -20.65
N ALA A 678 -9.80 28.51 -21.50
CA ALA A 678 -9.94 27.08 -21.82
C ALA A 678 -9.40 26.17 -20.70
N ILE A 679 -9.77 24.89 -20.74
CA ILE A 679 -9.36 23.86 -19.77
C ILE A 679 -8.29 22.98 -20.42
N ALA A 680 -7.02 23.24 -20.11
CA ALA A 680 -5.88 22.45 -20.55
C ALA A 680 -5.64 21.26 -19.60
N VAL A 681 -5.49 20.06 -20.18
CA VAL A 681 -5.48 18.79 -19.46
C VAL A 681 -4.15 18.05 -19.66
N GLY A 682 -3.37 17.92 -18.59
CA GLY A 682 -2.19 17.06 -18.55
C GLY A 682 -2.52 15.59 -18.29
N SER A 683 -1.55 14.70 -18.46
CA SER A 683 -1.75 13.23 -18.36
C SER A 683 -1.26 12.65 -17.02
N VAL A 684 -2.00 11.66 -16.51
CA VAL A 684 -1.62 10.78 -15.38
C VAL A 684 -1.96 9.31 -15.65
N HIS A 685 -1.32 8.41 -14.89
CA HIS A 685 -1.61 6.97 -14.90
C HIS A 685 -3.07 6.64 -14.54
N PRO A 686 -3.80 5.79 -15.29
CA PRO A 686 -5.26 5.62 -15.22
C PRO A 686 -5.84 4.94 -13.97
N THR A 687 -5.05 4.65 -12.94
CA THR A 687 -5.49 3.87 -11.76
C THR A 687 -4.71 4.19 -10.49
N LEU A 688 -3.43 4.53 -10.62
CA LEU A 688 -2.53 4.86 -9.50
C LEU A 688 -1.90 6.26 -9.69
N PRO A 689 -2.68 7.33 -9.99
CA PRO A 689 -2.15 8.66 -10.27
C PRO A 689 -1.41 9.26 -9.07
N HIS A 690 -1.82 8.95 -7.83
CA HIS A 690 -1.10 9.37 -6.63
C HIS A 690 0.31 8.76 -6.54
N ARG A 691 0.49 7.50 -7.01
CA ARG A 691 1.77 6.77 -6.94
C ARG A 691 2.72 7.21 -8.04
N TYR A 692 2.29 7.14 -9.29
CA TYR A 692 3.16 7.49 -10.44
C TYR A 692 3.25 9.00 -10.64
N GLY A 693 2.15 9.73 -10.44
CA GLY A 693 2.05 11.16 -10.71
C GLY A 693 1.71 11.43 -12.17
N THR A 694 2.18 12.59 -12.64
CA THR A 694 2.03 13.07 -14.01
C THR A 694 2.93 12.31 -14.97
N SER A 695 2.41 11.97 -16.13
CA SER A 695 3.12 11.23 -17.18
C SER A 695 4.39 11.97 -17.63
N TYR A 696 5.45 11.22 -17.95
CA TYR A 696 6.74 11.83 -18.31
C TYR A 696 6.64 12.72 -19.56
N PHE A 697 5.87 12.29 -20.57
CA PHE A 697 5.61 13.04 -21.80
C PHE A 697 4.67 14.25 -21.62
N SER A 698 3.86 14.31 -20.57
CA SER A 698 2.85 15.38 -20.41
C SER A 698 3.54 16.73 -20.36
N SER A 699 3.16 17.65 -21.24
CA SER A 699 3.68 19.02 -21.24
C SER A 699 3.42 19.73 -19.90
N ARG A 700 4.35 20.65 -19.57
CA ARG A 700 4.56 21.25 -18.25
C ARG A 700 4.59 22.76 -18.36
N GLY A 701 3.94 23.42 -17.42
CA GLY A 701 3.97 24.86 -17.31
C GLY A 701 5.32 25.41 -16.79
N PRO A 702 5.37 26.72 -16.47
CA PRO A 702 4.37 27.73 -16.84
C PRO A 702 4.18 27.83 -18.37
N THR A 703 3.19 28.59 -18.83
CA THR A 703 3.21 29.07 -20.22
C THR A 703 4.41 30.01 -20.42
N ALA A 704 4.77 30.32 -21.67
CA ALA A 704 5.92 31.18 -21.95
C ALA A 704 5.81 32.61 -21.36
N ASP A 705 4.61 33.08 -21.07
CA ASP A 705 4.30 34.33 -20.38
C ASP A 705 4.11 34.19 -18.85
N GLY A 706 4.30 33.00 -18.28
CA GLY A 706 4.35 32.75 -16.83
C GLY A 706 3.03 32.29 -16.18
N ARG A 707 1.97 32.01 -16.95
CA ARG A 707 0.66 31.59 -16.41
C ARG A 707 0.63 30.11 -16.02
N LEU A 708 -0.31 29.77 -15.13
CA LEU A 708 -0.40 28.45 -14.50
C LEU A 708 -1.16 27.44 -15.39
N LYS A 709 -0.43 26.72 -16.24
CA LYS A 709 -0.93 25.56 -17.00
C LYS A 709 -0.13 24.29 -16.67
N PRO A 710 -0.67 23.07 -16.92
CA PRO A 710 -2.06 22.78 -17.29
C PRO A 710 -3.01 23.13 -16.12
N ASP A 711 -4.30 23.32 -16.40
CA ASP A 711 -5.28 23.66 -15.36
C ASP A 711 -5.50 22.48 -14.41
N LEU A 712 -5.47 21.25 -14.92
CA LEU A 712 -5.65 20.00 -14.18
C LEU A 712 -5.06 18.80 -14.95
N VAL A 713 -5.19 17.59 -14.40
CA VAL A 713 -4.75 16.34 -15.05
C VAL A 713 -5.84 15.27 -15.12
N GLY A 714 -5.82 14.49 -16.21
CA GLY A 714 -6.74 13.38 -16.47
C GLY A 714 -6.02 12.06 -16.85
N PRO A 715 -6.69 10.91 -16.81
CA PRO A 715 -6.12 9.62 -17.24
C PRO A 715 -5.67 9.65 -18.71
N GLY A 716 -4.36 9.51 -18.97
CA GLY A 716 -3.80 9.59 -20.33
C GLY A 716 -2.76 8.52 -20.68
N GLU A 717 -2.41 7.60 -19.77
CA GLU A 717 -1.49 6.49 -20.08
C GLU A 717 -2.26 5.20 -20.41
N ARG A 718 -1.96 4.59 -21.57
CA ARG A 718 -2.47 3.28 -22.00
C ARG A 718 -4.00 3.13 -21.88
N ILE A 719 -4.70 4.20 -22.21
CA ILE A 719 -6.17 4.29 -22.22
C ILE A 719 -6.71 3.41 -23.33
N LEU A 720 -7.50 2.41 -22.97
CA LEU A 720 -8.26 1.63 -23.94
C LEU A 720 -9.51 2.42 -24.35
N SER A 721 -9.68 2.62 -25.65
CA SER A 721 -10.90 3.17 -26.26
C SER A 721 -11.04 2.62 -27.68
N CYS A 722 -12.11 3.01 -28.38
CA CYS A 722 -12.52 2.44 -29.66
C CYS A 722 -11.38 2.43 -30.70
N ARG A 723 -11.23 1.30 -31.38
CA ARG A 723 -10.32 1.10 -32.51
C ARG A 723 -11.11 1.34 -33.81
N SER A 724 -10.57 2.15 -34.71
CA SER A 724 -11.19 2.32 -36.04
C SER A 724 -11.14 1.01 -36.83
N SER A 725 -12.22 0.70 -37.53
CA SER A 725 -12.27 -0.40 -38.49
C SER A 725 -11.33 -0.21 -39.70
N SER A 726 -10.90 1.04 -39.95
CA SER A 726 -9.97 1.42 -41.02
C SER A 726 -8.50 1.47 -40.60
N ASP A 727 -8.17 1.05 -39.37
CA ASP A 727 -6.80 0.96 -38.85
C ASP A 727 -5.96 -0.06 -39.67
N PRO A 728 -4.84 0.35 -40.29
CA PRO A 728 -4.02 -0.53 -41.13
C PRO A 728 -3.31 -1.65 -40.35
N ASP A 729 -3.09 -1.50 -39.04
CA ASP A 729 -2.52 -2.53 -38.17
C ASP A 729 -3.62 -3.49 -37.61
N ARG A 730 -4.86 -3.41 -38.10
CA ARG A 730 -5.93 -4.36 -37.76
C ARG A 730 -5.75 -5.66 -38.56
N SER A 731 -5.29 -6.71 -37.88
CA SER A 731 -5.21 -8.06 -38.45
C SER A 731 -6.57 -8.54 -38.98
N ALA A 732 -6.58 -9.10 -40.18
CA ALA A 732 -7.75 -9.71 -40.81
C ALA A 732 -8.01 -11.14 -40.26
N SER A 733 -8.19 -11.25 -38.94
CA SER A 733 -8.57 -12.48 -38.25
C SER A 733 -10.01 -12.91 -38.56
N HIS A 734 -10.27 -14.21 -38.45
CA HIS A 734 -11.32 -14.92 -39.20
C HIS A 734 -12.78 -14.80 -38.72
N ASP A 735 -13.11 -13.86 -37.83
CA ASP A 735 -14.51 -13.64 -37.40
C ASP A 735 -14.77 -12.14 -37.14
N PRO A 736 -15.60 -11.44 -37.93
CA PRO A 736 -15.63 -9.98 -37.90
C PRO A 736 -16.44 -9.42 -36.72
N GLY A 737 -15.74 -8.90 -35.71
CA GLY A 737 -16.27 -7.83 -34.85
C GLY A 737 -16.94 -8.22 -33.54
N GLN A 738 -16.48 -9.29 -32.86
CA GLN A 738 -16.93 -9.58 -31.48
C GLN A 738 -15.80 -9.67 -30.43
N SER A 739 -14.53 -9.68 -30.82
CA SER A 739 -13.43 -9.66 -29.84
C SER A 739 -13.13 -8.24 -29.32
N LEU A 740 -12.62 -8.16 -28.10
CA LEU A 740 -12.26 -6.89 -27.46
C LEU A 740 -11.11 -6.19 -28.20
N ASP A 741 -10.08 -6.95 -28.59
CA ASP A 741 -8.81 -6.42 -29.10
C ASP A 741 -8.88 -6.03 -30.60
N GLU A 742 -9.96 -6.41 -31.29
CA GLU A 742 -10.38 -5.83 -32.56
C GLU A 742 -11.07 -4.48 -32.42
N LEU A 743 -11.93 -4.33 -31.41
CA LEU A 743 -12.81 -3.17 -31.23
C LEU A 743 -12.18 -2.06 -30.38
N TYR A 744 -11.09 -2.34 -29.68
CA TYR A 744 -10.46 -1.38 -28.77
C TYR A 744 -8.94 -1.45 -28.80
N ILE A 745 -8.28 -0.29 -28.71
CA ILE A 745 -6.81 -0.15 -28.76
C ILE A 745 -6.28 0.74 -27.62
N PRO A 746 -5.17 0.38 -26.94
CA PRO A 746 -4.65 1.17 -25.81
C PRO A 746 -3.65 2.25 -26.27
N LEU A 747 -4.08 3.51 -26.34
CA LEU A 747 -3.24 4.66 -26.70
C LEU A 747 -2.75 5.44 -25.48
N SER A 748 -1.73 6.29 -25.65
CA SER A 748 -1.18 7.14 -24.58
C SER A 748 -0.90 8.55 -25.09
N GLY A 749 -1.27 9.56 -24.29
CA GLY A 749 -1.06 10.98 -24.61
C GLY A 749 -1.98 11.88 -23.80
N THR A 750 -1.69 13.17 -23.74
CA THR A 750 -2.65 14.18 -23.21
C THR A 750 -3.92 14.26 -24.07
N SER A 751 -3.82 13.86 -25.34
CA SER A 751 -4.92 13.59 -26.26
C SER A 751 -5.94 12.55 -25.77
N MET A 752 -5.55 11.62 -24.88
CA MET A 752 -6.46 10.70 -24.19
C MET A 752 -6.92 11.23 -22.82
N ALA A 753 -6.18 12.16 -22.22
CA ALA A 753 -6.55 12.80 -20.96
C ALA A 753 -7.68 13.83 -21.15
N ALA A 754 -7.57 14.70 -22.16
CA ALA A 754 -8.60 15.70 -22.51
C ALA A 754 -10.04 15.12 -22.64
N PRO A 755 -10.29 14.03 -23.39
CA PRO A 755 -11.64 13.49 -23.55
C PRO A 755 -12.23 12.89 -22.27
N HIS A 756 -11.42 12.43 -21.31
CA HIS A 756 -11.96 12.06 -19.99
C HIS A 756 -12.60 13.27 -19.31
N ILE A 757 -12.01 14.46 -19.46
CA ILE A 757 -12.49 15.69 -18.83
C ILE A 757 -13.68 16.26 -19.58
N SER A 758 -13.64 16.24 -20.91
CA SER A 758 -14.79 16.54 -21.78
C SER A 758 -16.01 15.69 -21.42
N GLY A 759 -15.85 14.38 -21.30
CA GLY A 759 -16.94 13.48 -20.91
C GLY A 759 -17.38 13.66 -19.44
N VAL A 760 -16.46 13.93 -18.50
CA VAL A 760 -16.83 14.30 -17.11
C VAL A 760 -17.67 15.58 -17.08
N LEU A 761 -17.37 16.56 -17.92
CA LEU A 761 -18.13 17.81 -18.02
C LEU A 761 -19.49 17.62 -18.71
N ALA A 762 -19.57 16.78 -19.75
CA ALA A 762 -20.84 16.39 -20.36
C ALA A 762 -21.75 15.64 -19.36
N ALA A 763 -21.18 14.73 -18.56
CA ALA A 763 -21.88 14.04 -17.49
C ALA A 763 -22.37 15.02 -16.40
N PHE A 764 -21.53 15.97 -15.97
CA PHE A 764 -21.89 17.03 -15.02
C PHE A 764 -23.08 17.87 -15.50
N LEU A 765 -22.99 18.43 -16.72
CA LEU A 765 -24.06 19.29 -17.28
C LEU A 765 -25.38 18.54 -17.50
N SER A 766 -25.36 17.22 -17.67
CA SER A 766 -26.58 16.40 -17.77
C SER A 766 -27.35 16.22 -16.44
N VAL A 767 -26.75 16.63 -15.32
CA VAL A 767 -27.33 16.60 -13.97
C VAL A 767 -27.47 18.01 -13.36
N ARG A 768 -26.63 18.96 -13.82
CA ARG A 768 -26.67 20.39 -13.47
C ARG A 768 -26.80 21.28 -14.72
N PRO A 769 -27.92 21.20 -15.48
CA PRO A 769 -28.12 21.96 -16.72
C PRO A 769 -28.18 23.49 -16.53
N GLU A 770 -28.35 23.97 -15.30
CA GLU A 770 -28.30 25.38 -14.91
C GLU A 770 -26.94 26.04 -15.17
N PHE A 771 -25.85 25.28 -15.24
CA PHE A 771 -24.52 25.80 -15.59
C PHE A 771 -24.22 25.80 -17.10
N ILE A 772 -25.14 25.31 -17.96
CA ILE A 772 -24.99 25.39 -19.42
C ILE A 772 -24.98 26.87 -19.82
N GLY A 773 -23.91 27.30 -20.50
CA GLY A 773 -23.68 28.70 -20.88
C GLY A 773 -22.75 29.47 -19.94
N TYR A 774 -22.29 28.87 -18.82
CA TYR A 774 -21.41 29.53 -17.84
C TYR A 774 -20.05 28.81 -17.71
N PRO A 775 -19.23 28.72 -18.77
CA PRO A 775 -18.03 27.89 -18.82
C PRO A 775 -16.98 28.30 -17.78
N GLU A 776 -16.82 29.59 -17.49
CA GLU A 776 -15.93 30.09 -16.42
C GLU A 776 -16.32 29.53 -15.04
N ARG A 777 -17.62 29.52 -14.72
CA ARG A 777 -18.13 29.00 -13.43
C ARG A 777 -17.99 27.48 -13.36
N VAL A 778 -18.23 26.77 -14.47
CA VAL A 778 -17.99 25.31 -14.55
C VAL A 778 -16.51 24.98 -14.40
N LYS A 779 -15.61 25.75 -15.04
CA LYS A 779 -14.16 25.62 -14.86
C LYS A 779 -13.76 25.84 -13.40
N GLN A 780 -14.32 26.86 -12.74
CA GLN A 780 -14.08 27.09 -11.31
C GLN A 780 -14.50 25.86 -10.47
N ILE A 781 -15.74 25.38 -10.63
CA ILE A 781 -16.27 24.19 -9.92
C ILE A 781 -15.40 22.95 -10.15
N LEU A 782 -14.94 22.74 -11.38
CA LEU A 782 -14.07 21.61 -11.75
C LEU A 782 -12.73 21.66 -10.99
N LEU A 783 -12.10 22.84 -10.91
CA LEU A 783 -10.80 23.04 -10.26
C LEU A 783 -10.92 23.04 -8.72
N GLU A 784 -11.99 23.59 -8.15
CA GLU A 784 -12.30 23.56 -6.72
C GLU A 784 -12.54 22.14 -6.18
N HIS A 785 -12.89 21.18 -7.05
CA HIS A 785 -13.15 19.78 -6.69
C HIS A 785 -12.10 18.79 -7.21
N CYS A 786 -10.98 19.28 -7.75
CA CYS A 786 -9.79 18.46 -8.00
C CYS A 786 -9.20 17.90 -6.70
N THR A 787 -8.63 16.69 -6.82
CA THR A 787 -7.92 16.00 -5.75
C THR A 787 -6.42 16.09 -6.03
N ASP A 788 -5.75 16.89 -5.20
CA ASP A 788 -4.31 17.16 -5.25
C ASP A 788 -3.47 15.87 -5.13
N LEU A 789 -2.60 15.63 -6.11
CA LEU A 789 -1.70 14.49 -6.21
C LEU A 789 -0.34 14.70 -5.52
N LYS A 790 -0.15 15.85 -4.85
CA LYS A 790 1.08 16.29 -4.18
C LYS A 790 2.29 16.34 -5.11
N ARG A 791 2.09 16.90 -6.31
CA ARG A 791 3.12 17.18 -7.33
C ARG A 791 3.21 18.69 -7.60
N ASP A 792 4.19 19.11 -8.40
CA ASP A 792 4.34 20.52 -8.78
C ASP A 792 3.07 21.04 -9.48
N ARG A 793 2.67 22.28 -9.16
CA ARG A 793 1.50 22.93 -9.77
C ARG A 793 1.64 23.07 -11.28
N TYR A 794 2.84 23.28 -11.80
CA TYR A 794 3.09 23.33 -13.25
C TYR A 794 3.03 21.96 -13.94
N HIS A 795 2.93 20.86 -13.19
CA HIS A 795 2.74 19.51 -13.74
C HIS A 795 1.28 19.06 -13.57
N GLN A 796 0.70 19.20 -12.37
CA GLN A 796 -0.63 18.66 -12.05
C GLN A 796 -1.79 19.68 -12.10
N GLY A 797 -1.50 20.98 -12.22
CA GLY A 797 -2.51 22.03 -12.07
C GLY A 797 -3.22 21.96 -10.72
N ALA A 798 -4.55 22.01 -10.74
CA ALA A 798 -5.40 21.79 -9.57
C ALA A 798 -5.34 20.35 -9.01
N GLY A 799 -4.96 19.37 -9.83
CA GLY A 799 -4.93 17.94 -9.51
C GLY A 799 -5.88 17.12 -10.39
N LEU A 800 -6.36 15.99 -9.88
CA LEU A 800 -7.25 15.07 -10.59
C LEU A 800 -8.74 15.37 -10.27
N PRO A 801 -9.60 15.74 -11.25
CA PRO A 801 -11.00 16.05 -10.99
C PRO A 801 -11.81 14.84 -10.54
N ASN A 802 -12.89 15.10 -9.80
CA ASN A 802 -13.74 14.09 -9.18
C ASN A 802 -15.22 14.47 -9.37
N LEU A 803 -15.89 13.81 -10.32
CA LEU A 803 -17.25 14.16 -10.71
C LEU A 803 -18.26 13.99 -9.56
N SER A 804 -18.07 12.98 -8.70
CA SER A 804 -18.94 12.78 -7.53
C SER A 804 -18.82 13.92 -6.50
N LYS A 805 -17.63 14.50 -6.32
CA LYS A 805 -17.49 15.72 -5.49
C LYS A 805 -18.18 16.92 -6.13
N MET A 806 -18.04 17.13 -7.44
CA MET A 806 -18.70 18.23 -8.15
C MET A 806 -20.23 18.17 -7.99
N LEU A 807 -20.83 16.99 -8.14
CA LEU A 807 -22.28 16.79 -8.00
C LEU A 807 -22.79 16.80 -6.54
N LEU A 808 -21.89 16.65 -5.55
CA LEU A 808 -22.22 16.73 -4.12
C LEU A 808 -22.14 18.15 -3.55
N HIS A 809 -21.34 19.02 -4.15
CA HIS A 809 -21.03 20.36 -3.64
C HIS A 809 -21.56 21.50 -4.52
N THR A 810 -22.37 21.18 -5.53
CA THR A 810 -23.17 22.11 -6.34
C THR A 810 -24.62 21.65 -6.39
#